data_AF-A0A3D1EQD8-F1
#
_entry.id   AF-A0A3D1EQD8-F1
#
_cell.length_a   1.000
_cell.length_b   1.000
_cell.length_c   1.000
_cell.angle_alpha   90.00
_cell.angle_beta   90.00
_cell.angle_gamma   90.00
#
_symmetry.space_group_name_H-M   'P 1'
#
loop_
_entity.id
_entity.type
_entity.pdbx_description
1 polymer ?
#
loop_
_entity_poly.entity_id
_entity_poly.type
_entity_poly.pdbx_seq_one_letter_code
_entity_poly.pdbx_strand_id
1 'polypeptide(L)'
;MGGLVLGILRACVVVYGILGWVTVASAQFTAESLSDDDITQAIALLIEETMEDWDPQTHWDPPTPKYDHSPLGQTPLTILGLLHAGVKCQDPRLQPSVQWMLKTSLKNTYPVACRAQALGLMPEATRPALEQDIRWLLRSFGSEAACWGYRAQPNTKRVDNSLRQYGALALWAGEQRGVRVPLSVWSALEDHLLEEQRTDGGWGYTATDAPRSSMTLAALTILAIAQDWLHSENAVRGQRDALERNQEALQRGLDWVDRYFDPKSNPVVGEEDVQNHGWWWYHAYCVERVALATGRHRFGTHDWYRTIAARMLELKFHRSDTGLVRNRHPLNAVDRAFALMFLSRGRVPVAINKLILDPRHTNRRPRDAANWTEHLIQTTEEELNWQCVTLDDPLGKWTQAPLLWFTGRERFLPEFKNKSGESQRVAQDHVAWRERCARGGFPNRQAFLTAQANLPQPPHHQLCRKMQAYLHQGGLLVASGDQRDRSFIASVRELGQQIYPEDSWETVPQDHWIYSLHHKVRGQRPVVEALSSGGRERILLFPSTDVSAALQQRDHQKVQLYHTLNNIYLGASGLQPLPVRLHDVKIEAENKDPQMLPKVLVIEAVHRGDWNPEPTSTKKLSAWMGSSCNIKIEQWPLANLDGLKQKAFVWVRGIHQIDLTDQELQSLQSFVQMGQGVILFETVHGEGSFCQSIEQQLSAVFKQPFTRACDSRDLHAKCNADLSRIRCVSYQPRTTRLLGSHDQSHRIRTLAIPNPEVKIFFSHEDLSFALLNRPWFNTNGYTTDSARMILHHLVHGGPPE
;
A
#
# COMPACT_ATOMS: atom_id res chain seq x y z
N MET A 1 30.17 59.53 56.06
CA MET A 1 30.53 58.66 54.92
C MET A 1 30.29 57.23 55.38
N GLY A 2 29.45 56.38 54.80
CA GLY A 2 28.61 56.41 53.60
C GLY A 2 28.08 54.99 53.37
N GLY A 3 26.86 54.87 52.82
CA GLY A 3 26.38 53.68 52.09
C GLY A 3 26.02 52.43 52.89
N LEU A 4 24.72 52.26 53.14
CA LEU A 4 24.07 51.15 53.83
C LEU A 4 24.31 49.77 53.19
N VAL A 5 24.62 48.80 54.04
CA VAL A 5 24.46 47.36 53.83
C VAL A 5 23.71 46.78 55.05
N LEU A 6 22.71 45.92 54.77
CA LEU A 6 22.02 44.93 55.64
C LEU A 6 20.77 45.30 56.47
N GLY A 7 19.78 44.39 56.42
CA GLY A 7 18.65 44.17 57.35
C GLY A 7 17.35 43.79 56.62
N ILE A 8 17.07 42.53 56.22
CA ILE A 8 16.67 41.32 56.97
C ILE A 8 15.39 41.46 57.83
N LEU A 9 14.39 40.62 57.45
CA LEU A 9 13.27 40.00 58.19
C LEU A 9 11.91 40.71 58.36
N ARG A 10 10.92 40.24 57.59
CA ARG A 10 9.55 39.77 57.98
C ARG A 10 8.85 39.28 56.70
N ALA A 11 8.02 38.25 56.61
CA ALA A 11 7.74 37.00 57.31
C ALA A 11 6.70 36.26 56.41
N CYS A 12 6.59 34.93 56.57
CA CYS A 12 5.44 34.06 56.23
C CYS A 12 5.31 33.45 54.81
N VAL A 13 5.77 32.20 54.70
CA VAL A 13 5.07 30.97 54.24
C VAL A 13 3.81 31.16 53.38
N VAL A 14 3.84 30.70 52.13
CA VAL A 14 2.76 29.92 51.49
C VAL A 14 3.37 28.95 50.46
N VAL A 15 3.23 27.65 50.74
CA VAL A 15 3.31 26.55 49.75
C VAL A 15 2.04 26.62 48.90
N TYR A 16 2.17 26.77 47.58
CA TYR A 16 1.11 26.37 46.64
C TYR A 16 1.72 25.86 45.33
N GLY A 17 1.09 24.81 44.81
CA GLY A 17 1.60 23.87 43.81
C GLY A 17 2.27 24.46 42.58
N ILE A 18 3.38 23.83 42.20
CA ILE A 18 3.79 23.72 40.80
C ILE A 18 2.76 22.79 40.13
N LEU A 19 1.57 23.32 39.84
CA LEU A 19 0.80 22.84 38.71
C LEU A 19 1.65 23.22 37.50
N GLY A 20 2.44 22.27 37.02
CA GLY A 20 3.05 22.36 35.70
C GLY A 20 1.91 22.56 34.72
N TRP A 21 1.75 23.79 34.25
CA TRP A 21 1.06 24.07 33.01
C TRP A 21 1.90 23.38 31.94
N VAL A 22 1.59 22.12 31.66
CA VAL A 22 1.89 21.53 30.36
C VAL A 22 1.03 22.35 29.41
N THR A 23 1.61 23.43 28.89
CA THR A 23 1.11 24.03 27.67
C THR A 23 1.20 22.90 26.63
N VAL A 24 0.08 22.27 26.36
CA VAL A 24 -0.10 21.46 25.15
C VAL A 24 0.12 22.45 24.02
N ALA A 25 1.36 22.55 23.53
CA ALA A 25 1.60 23.07 22.21
C ALA A 25 0.76 22.17 21.31
N SER A 26 -0.37 22.69 20.81
CA SER A 26 -1.23 21.98 19.87
C SER A 26 -0.32 21.50 18.73
N ALA A 27 -0.04 20.20 18.66
CA ALA A 27 0.97 19.69 17.74
C ALA A 27 0.58 20.09 16.31
N GLN A 28 1.39 20.93 15.69
CA GLN A 28 1.16 21.47 14.34
C GLN A 28 0.99 20.30 13.35
N PHE A 29 0.05 20.45 12.41
CA PHE A 29 -0.09 19.47 11.32
C PHE A 29 1.14 19.56 10.41
N THR A 30 1.90 18.48 10.34
CA THR A 30 3.01 18.30 9.39
C THR A 30 2.75 17.06 8.54
N ALA A 31 3.50 16.90 7.45
CA ALA A 31 3.36 15.73 6.58
C ALA A 31 3.60 14.41 7.34
N GLU A 32 4.49 14.44 8.34
CA GLU A 32 4.87 13.31 9.19
C GLU A 32 3.92 13.10 10.38
N SER A 33 3.33 14.18 10.92
CA SER A 33 2.44 14.10 12.10
C SER A 33 0.98 13.83 11.74
N LEU A 34 0.62 13.87 10.46
CA LEU A 34 -0.74 13.65 9.96
C LEU A 34 -1.15 12.18 10.08
N SER A 35 -2.30 11.93 10.72
CA SER A 35 -2.91 10.61 10.84
C SER A 35 -4.16 10.46 9.96
N ASP A 36 -4.58 9.21 9.69
CA ASP A 36 -5.87 8.97 9.00
C ASP A 36 -7.09 9.37 9.85
N ASP A 37 -6.96 9.35 11.18
CA ASP A 37 -8.00 9.83 12.08
C ASP A 37 -8.20 11.35 11.95
N ASP A 38 -7.12 12.12 11.88
CA ASP A 38 -7.20 13.57 11.60
C ASP A 38 -7.97 13.83 10.28
N ILE A 39 -7.67 13.06 9.23
CA ILE A 39 -8.31 13.24 7.92
C ILE A 39 -9.78 12.82 7.95
N THR A 40 -10.09 11.72 8.61
CA THR A 40 -11.47 11.23 8.74
C THR A 40 -12.34 12.25 9.48
N GLN A 41 -11.83 12.80 10.58
CA GLN A 41 -12.52 13.87 11.32
C GLN A 41 -12.65 15.15 10.49
N ALA A 42 -11.59 15.55 9.76
CA ALA A 42 -11.63 16.73 8.89
C ALA A 42 -12.69 16.61 7.78
N ILE A 43 -12.78 15.45 7.11
CA ILE A 43 -13.80 15.19 6.10
C ILE A 43 -15.20 15.27 6.71
N ALA A 44 -15.43 14.63 7.86
CA ALA A 44 -16.73 14.67 8.54
C ALA A 44 -17.17 16.11 8.88
N LEU A 45 -16.24 16.91 9.44
CA LEU A 45 -16.52 18.31 9.78
C LEU A 45 -16.76 19.19 8.55
N LEU A 46 -16.08 18.93 7.43
CA LEU A 46 -16.33 19.64 6.17
C LEU A 46 -17.68 19.25 5.54
N ILE A 47 -18.10 17.99 5.65
CA ILE A 47 -19.43 17.55 5.22
C ILE A 47 -20.50 18.31 6.03
N GLU A 48 -20.38 18.33 7.36
CA GLU A 48 -21.36 19.03 8.20
C GLU A 48 -21.37 20.54 7.93
N GLU A 49 -20.20 21.19 7.82
CA GLU A 49 -20.14 22.61 7.44
C GLU A 49 -20.83 22.85 6.08
N THR A 50 -20.64 21.94 5.12
CA THR A 50 -21.28 22.02 3.79
C THR A 50 -22.79 21.92 3.88
N MET A 51 -23.32 21.03 4.73
CA MET A 51 -24.76 20.87 4.93
C MET A 51 -25.37 22.04 5.71
N GLU A 52 -24.64 22.63 6.67
CA GLU A 52 -25.06 23.82 7.42
C GLU A 52 -25.26 25.05 6.51
N ASP A 53 -24.45 25.17 5.46
CA ASP A 53 -24.49 26.29 4.50
C ASP A 53 -25.52 26.12 3.36
N TRP A 54 -26.33 25.06 3.38
CA TRP A 54 -27.33 24.80 2.34
C TRP A 54 -28.52 25.77 2.42
N ASP A 55 -28.91 26.35 1.29
CA ASP A 55 -30.08 27.22 1.15
C ASP A 55 -31.20 26.54 0.33
N PRO A 56 -32.47 26.60 0.76
CA PRO A 56 -33.58 25.93 0.06
C PRO A 56 -33.94 26.50 -1.32
N GLN A 57 -33.52 27.73 -1.64
CA GLN A 57 -33.82 28.36 -2.93
C GLN A 57 -32.64 28.28 -3.89
N THR A 58 -31.44 28.47 -3.37
CA THR A 58 -30.21 28.65 -4.15
C THR A 58 -29.22 27.50 -3.97
N HIS A 59 -29.52 26.54 -3.09
CA HIS A 59 -28.67 25.42 -2.75
C HIS A 59 -27.31 25.90 -2.23
N TRP A 60 -26.23 25.79 -3.02
CA TRP A 60 -24.91 26.34 -2.67
C TRP A 60 -24.45 27.43 -3.65
N ASP A 61 -25.28 27.83 -4.59
CA ASP A 61 -24.98 28.94 -5.48
C ASP A 61 -25.30 30.28 -4.79
N PRO A 62 -24.47 31.32 -4.98
CA PRO A 62 -24.78 32.64 -4.45
C PRO A 62 -25.99 33.23 -5.19
N PRO A 63 -26.88 33.97 -4.50
CA PRO A 63 -28.04 34.61 -5.12
C PRO A 63 -27.66 35.51 -6.31
N THR A 64 -26.49 36.16 -6.21
CA THR A 64 -25.90 36.96 -7.28
C THR A 64 -24.50 36.42 -7.58
N PRO A 65 -24.26 35.84 -8.77
CA PRO A 65 -22.94 35.37 -9.15
C PRO A 65 -21.91 36.50 -9.13
N LYS A 66 -20.79 36.31 -8.42
CA LYS A 66 -19.66 37.25 -8.45
C LYS A 66 -19.10 37.43 -9.86
N TYR A 67 -19.23 36.40 -10.69
CA TYR A 67 -18.84 36.43 -12.09
C TYR A 67 -19.93 35.79 -12.97
N ASP A 68 -20.24 36.44 -14.10
CA ASP A 68 -21.29 36.03 -15.05
C ASP A 68 -20.89 34.81 -15.92
N HIS A 69 -19.71 34.23 -15.69
CA HIS A 69 -19.17 33.17 -16.55
C HIS A 69 -19.49 31.74 -16.07
N SER A 70 -19.95 31.55 -14.83
CA SER A 70 -20.32 30.24 -14.27
C SER A 70 -21.56 30.27 -13.35
N PRO A 71 -22.72 30.81 -13.79
CA PRO A 71 -23.94 30.73 -12.98
C PRO A 71 -24.33 29.27 -12.73
N LEU A 72 -24.83 28.96 -11.53
CA LEU A 72 -25.30 27.62 -11.14
C LEU A 72 -24.21 26.54 -11.10
N GLY A 73 -22.95 26.94 -10.95
CA GLY A 73 -21.79 26.04 -10.98
C GLY A 73 -21.35 25.53 -9.60
N GLN A 74 -21.70 26.23 -8.52
CA GLN A 74 -21.26 25.84 -7.18
C GLN A 74 -22.02 24.61 -6.71
N THR A 75 -23.34 24.54 -6.94
CA THR A 75 -24.15 23.40 -6.51
C THR A 75 -23.68 22.07 -7.12
N PRO A 76 -23.47 21.92 -8.45
CA PRO A 76 -22.94 20.67 -9.01
C PRO A 76 -21.54 20.33 -8.50
N LEU A 77 -20.67 21.33 -8.28
CA LEU A 77 -19.33 21.11 -7.75
C LEU A 77 -19.37 20.64 -6.28
N THR A 78 -20.23 21.23 -5.46
CA THR A 78 -20.44 20.82 -4.06
C THR A 78 -21.00 19.42 -3.98
N ILE A 79 -21.99 19.07 -4.82
CA ILE A 79 -22.50 17.69 -4.93
C ILE A 79 -21.35 16.74 -5.28
N LEU A 80 -20.54 17.05 -6.29
CA LEU A 80 -19.38 16.23 -6.67
C LEU A 80 -18.41 16.02 -5.48
N GLY A 81 -18.10 17.07 -4.73
CA GLY A 81 -17.25 16.98 -3.54
C GLY A 81 -17.84 16.09 -2.44
N LEU A 82 -19.14 16.20 -2.17
CA LEU A 82 -19.83 15.36 -1.19
C LEU A 82 -19.86 13.88 -1.59
N LEU A 83 -20.10 13.59 -2.88
CA LEU A 83 -20.08 12.21 -3.40
C LEU A 83 -18.68 11.58 -3.25
N HIS A 84 -17.62 12.30 -3.59
CA HIS A 84 -16.25 11.85 -3.37
C HIS A 84 -15.90 11.68 -1.89
N ALA A 85 -16.54 12.43 -1.00
CA ALA A 85 -16.40 12.29 0.45
C ALA A 85 -17.24 11.14 1.04
N GLY A 86 -17.90 10.33 0.21
CA GLY A 86 -18.68 9.17 0.62
C GLY A 86 -20.13 9.48 1.02
N VAL A 87 -20.60 10.73 0.85
CA VAL A 87 -22.03 11.05 1.01
C VAL A 87 -22.80 10.40 -0.13
N LYS A 88 -23.72 9.50 0.21
CA LYS A 88 -24.52 8.80 -0.80
C LYS A 88 -25.45 9.78 -1.50
N CYS A 89 -25.66 9.62 -2.81
CA CYS A 89 -26.59 10.49 -3.53
C CYS A 89 -28.02 10.41 -2.97
N GLN A 90 -28.40 9.31 -2.29
CA GLN A 90 -29.68 9.12 -1.59
C GLN A 90 -29.78 9.80 -0.21
N ASP A 91 -28.73 10.45 0.30
CA ASP A 91 -28.80 11.17 1.58
C ASP A 91 -29.95 12.19 1.53
N PRO A 92 -30.90 12.17 2.49
CA PRO A 92 -32.04 13.09 2.50
C PRO A 92 -31.65 14.58 2.46
N ARG A 93 -30.48 14.94 3.01
CA ARG A 93 -29.94 16.32 2.99
C ARG A 93 -29.47 16.73 1.60
N LEU A 94 -28.99 15.77 0.80
CA LEU A 94 -28.44 15.99 -0.54
C LEU A 94 -29.51 15.86 -1.65
N GLN A 95 -30.54 15.05 -1.42
CA GLN A 95 -31.59 14.74 -2.38
C GLN A 95 -32.27 15.96 -3.03
N PRO A 96 -32.66 17.03 -2.31
CA PRO A 96 -33.25 18.21 -2.94
C PRO A 96 -32.35 18.81 -4.02
N SER A 97 -31.05 18.93 -3.76
CA SER A 97 -30.06 19.47 -4.69
C SER A 97 -29.79 18.52 -5.87
N VAL A 98 -29.82 17.21 -5.64
CA VAL A 98 -29.71 16.20 -6.72
C VAL A 98 -30.91 16.27 -7.66
N GLN A 99 -32.13 16.34 -7.12
CA GLN A 99 -33.35 16.45 -7.91
C GLN A 99 -33.40 17.77 -8.71
N TRP A 100 -32.95 18.86 -8.10
CA TRP A 100 -32.74 20.13 -8.80
C TRP A 100 -31.74 19.96 -9.95
N MET A 101 -30.56 19.40 -9.68
CA MET A 101 -29.48 19.25 -10.66
C MET A 101 -29.90 18.41 -11.88
N LEU A 102 -30.75 17.39 -11.69
CA LEU A 102 -31.29 16.55 -12.77
C LEU A 102 -32.29 17.28 -13.68
N LYS A 103 -32.98 18.31 -13.18
CA LYS A 103 -34.02 19.05 -13.92
C LYS A 103 -33.52 20.38 -14.48
N THR A 104 -32.47 20.94 -13.89
CA THR A 104 -31.96 22.27 -14.24
C THR A 104 -31.32 22.29 -15.63
N SER A 105 -31.66 23.29 -16.44
CA SER A 105 -31.01 23.53 -17.73
C SER A 105 -29.70 24.30 -17.53
N LEU A 106 -28.57 23.60 -17.52
CA LEU A 106 -27.24 24.20 -17.49
C LEU A 106 -26.77 24.55 -18.91
N LYS A 107 -26.15 25.73 -19.08
CA LYS A 107 -25.69 26.26 -20.38
C LYS A 107 -24.25 26.74 -20.36
N ASN A 108 -23.48 26.38 -19.33
CA ASN A 108 -22.11 26.83 -19.16
C ASN A 108 -21.21 25.62 -18.89
N THR A 109 -19.96 25.71 -19.35
CA THR A 109 -19.03 24.57 -19.35
C THR A 109 -18.73 24.07 -17.94
N TYR A 110 -18.42 24.95 -16.98
CA TYR A 110 -18.15 24.53 -15.60
C TYR A 110 -19.36 23.81 -14.96
N PRO A 111 -20.57 24.39 -14.91
CA PRO A 111 -21.72 23.67 -14.36
C PRO A 111 -22.01 22.34 -15.05
N VAL A 112 -21.99 22.29 -16.39
CA VAL A 112 -22.24 21.05 -17.15
C VAL A 112 -21.17 20.01 -16.86
N ALA A 113 -19.89 20.40 -16.83
CA ALA A 113 -18.79 19.50 -16.54
C ALA A 113 -18.81 18.96 -15.09
N CYS A 114 -19.09 19.83 -14.11
CA CYS A 114 -19.25 19.41 -12.71
C CYS A 114 -20.43 18.46 -12.55
N ARG A 115 -21.58 18.76 -13.19
CA ARG A 115 -22.75 17.87 -13.18
C ARG A 115 -22.43 16.52 -13.82
N ALA A 116 -21.80 16.51 -14.99
CA ALA A 116 -21.42 15.26 -15.67
C ALA A 116 -20.51 14.40 -14.78
N GLN A 117 -19.50 14.99 -14.14
CA GLN A 117 -18.64 14.26 -13.20
C GLN A 117 -19.43 13.70 -12.02
N ALA A 118 -20.34 14.49 -11.43
CA ALA A 118 -21.19 14.01 -10.33
C ALA A 118 -22.12 12.87 -10.75
N LEU A 119 -22.77 13.00 -11.93
CA LEU A 119 -23.64 11.96 -12.49
C LEU A 119 -22.87 10.67 -12.83
N GLY A 120 -21.58 10.78 -13.16
CA GLY A 120 -20.69 9.64 -13.36
C GLY A 120 -20.50 8.76 -12.13
N LEU A 121 -20.66 9.32 -10.92
CA LEU A 121 -20.57 8.60 -9.64
C LEU A 121 -21.93 8.08 -9.14
N MET A 122 -23.01 8.37 -9.88
CA MET A 122 -24.38 8.02 -9.48
C MET A 122 -24.88 6.72 -10.15
N PRO A 123 -25.96 6.10 -9.64
CA PRO A 123 -26.51 4.85 -10.17
C PRO A 123 -26.89 4.91 -11.66
N GLU A 124 -27.05 3.75 -12.31
CA GLU A 124 -27.37 3.62 -13.74
C GLU A 124 -28.56 4.46 -14.21
N ALA A 125 -29.53 4.69 -13.34
CA ALA A 125 -30.69 5.53 -13.62
C ALA A 125 -30.34 6.99 -14.03
N THR A 126 -29.17 7.51 -13.64
CA THR A 126 -28.74 8.88 -13.99
C THR A 126 -27.99 8.97 -15.32
N ARG A 127 -27.64 7.82 -15.93
CA ARG A 127 -26.86 7.76 -17.18
C ARG A 127 -27.47 8.57 -18.33
N PRO A 128 -28.79 8.62 -18.56
CA PRO A 128 -29.36 9.44 -19.62
C PRO A 128 -29.05 10.95 -19.46
N ALA A 129 -29.02 11.45 -18.22
CA ALA A 129 -28.66 12.83 -17.93
C ALA A 129 -27.16 13.08 -18.16
N LEU A 130 -26.31 12.13 -17.78
CA LEU A 130 -24.88 12.17 -18.08
C LEU A 130 -24.66 12.24 -19.60
N GLU A 131 -25.29 11.36 -20.38
CA GLU A 131 -25.18 11.34 -21.83
C GLU A 131 -25.67 12.65 -22.48
N GLN A 132 -26.67 13.31 -21.89
CA GLN A 132 -27.10 14.63 -22.34
C GLN A 132 -26.00 15.68 -22.15
N ASP A 133 -25.32 15.67 -21.00
CA ASP A 133 -24.22 16.59 -20.70
C ASP A 133 -23.01 16.32 -21.60
N ILE A 134 -22.64 15.06 -21.81
CA ILE A 134 -21.57 14.69 -22.74
C ILE A 134 -21.90 15.16 -24.16
N ARG A 135 -23.13 14.94 -24.64
CA ARG A 135 -23.56 15.43 -25.95
C ARG A 135 -23.52 16.96 -26.04
N TRP A 136 -23.83 17.66 -24.94
CA TRP A 136 -23.70 19.12 -24.90
C TRP A 136 -22.23 19.52 -25.03
N LEU A 137 -21.33 18.91 -24.24
CA LEU A 137 -19.89 19.19 -24.28
C LEU A 137 -19.28 18.92 -25.66
N LEU A 138 -19.66 17.81 -26.31
CA LEU A 138 -19.18 17.49 -27.65
C LEU A 138 -19.64 18.51 -28.69
N ARG A 139 -20.89 18.99 -28.60
CA ARG A 139 -21.41 20.04 -29.50
C ARG A 139 -20.78 21.41 -29.24
N SER A 140 -20.46 21.72 -27.98
CA SER A 140 -19.89 23.01 -27.58
C SER A 140 -18.37 23.06 -27.67
N PHE A 141 -17.71 21.95 -28.02
CA PHE A 141 -16.26 21.90 -28.24
C PHE A 141 -15.88 22.70 -29.49
N GLY A 142 -14.98 23.67 -29.34
CA GLY A 142 -14.39 24.41 -30.46
C GLY A 142 -13.17 23.67 -30.98
N SER A 143 -13.31 22.97 -32.11
CA SER A 143 -12.24 22.15 -32.69
C SER A 143 -10.98 22.94 -33.08
N GLU A 144 -11.14 24.19 -33.54
CA GLU A 144 -10.01 25.04 -33.94
C GLU A 144 -9.14 25.50 -32.76
N ALA A 145 -9.72 25.62 -31.57
CA ALA A 145 -9.02 26.06 -30.36
C ALA A 145 -8.72 24.88 -29.40
N ALA A 146 -9.20 23.69 -29.75
CA ALA A 146 -9.30 22.52 -28.89
C ALA A 146 -9.75 22.86 -27.46
N CYS A 147 -10.86 23.59 -27.32
CA CYS A 147 -11.35 24.02 -26.02
C CYS A 147 -12.83 24.38 -26.02
N TRP A 148 -13.36 24.66 -24.82
CA TRP A 148 -14.68 25.21 -24.58
C TRP A 148 -14.55 26.69 -24.18
N GLY A 149 -15.56 27.48 -24.54
CA GLY A 149 -15.81 28.78 -23.91
C GLY A 149 -16.61 28.61 -22.62
N TYR A 150 -16.88 29.72 -21.92
CA TYR A 150 -17.67 29.68 -20.69
C TYR A 150 -19.14 29.31 -20.91
N ARG A 151 -19.74 29.70 -22.05
CA ARG A 151 -21.17 29.49 -22.38
C ARG A 151 -21.41 28.50 -23.54
N ALA A 152 -20.46 28.35 -24.44
CA ALA A 152 -20.56 27.51 -25.64
C ALA A 152 -19.16 27.34 -26.26
N GLN A 153 -19.07 27.19 -27.58
CA GLN A 153 -17.81 27.27 -28.31
C GLN A 153 -17.07 28.58 -27.96
N PRO A 154 -15.73 28.54 -27.85
CA PRO A 154 -14.94 29.71 -27.49
C PRO A 154 -15.03 30.78 -28.59
N ASN A 155 -15.47 31.99 -28.22
CA ASN A 155 -15.56 33.15 -29.13
C ASN A 155 -14.22 33.90 -29.32
N THR A 156 -13.11 33.50 -28.67
CA THR A 156 -11.91 34.34 -28.53
C THR A 156 -10.59 33.57 -28.62
N LYS A 157 -9.50 34.28 -28.93
CA LYS A 157 -8.09 33.85 -28.83
C LYS A 157 -7.64 33.44 -27.41
N ARG A 158 -8.50 33.58 -26.40
CA ARG A 158 -8.22 33.22 -25.00
C ARG A 158 -8.76 31.82 -24.74
N VAL A 159 -7.87 30.84 -24.87
CA VAL A 159 -8.09 29.46 -24.46
C VAL A 159 -7.59 29.30 -23.02
N ASP A 160 -8.27 28.50 -22.20
CA ASP A 160 -7.91 28.30 -20.78
C ASP A 160 -7.82 26.81 -20.48
N ASN A 161 -6.67 26.35 -19.96
CA ASN A 161 -6.44 24.96 -19.59
C ASN A 161 -7.36 24.48 -18.45
N SER A 162 -7.91 25.38 -17.64
CA SER A 162 -8.98 25.04 -16.68
C SER A 162 -10.25 24.54 -17.40
N LEU A 163 -10.73 25.28 -18.40
CA LEU A 163 -11.90 24.86 -19.19
C LEU A 163 -11.63 23.55 -19.94
N ARG A 164 -10.42 23.38 -20.48
CA ARG A 164 -10.01 22.10 -21.08
C ARG A 164 -10.06 20.96 -20.05
N GLN A 165 -9.56 21.17 -18.83
CA GLN A 165 -9.51 20.15 -17.79
C GLN A 165 -10.91 19.71 -17.38
N TYR A 166 -11.81 20.66 -17.06
CA TYR A 166 -13.18 20.31 -16.67
C TYR A 166 -13.93 19.59 -17.79
N GLY A 167 -13.81 20.06 -19.03
CA GLY A 167 -14.40 19.38 -20.19
C GLY A 167 -13.85 17.97 -20.35
N ALA A 168 -12.53 17.80 -20.32
CA ALA A 168 -11.86 16.50 -20.44
C ALA A 168 -12.25 15.52 -19.31
N LEU A 169 -12.29 15.97 -18.05
CA LEU A 169 -12.70 15.15 -16.91
C LEU A 169 -14.17 14.72 -17.01
N ALA A 170 -15.05 15.60 -17.49
CA ALA A 170 -16.44 15.25 -17.74
C ALA A 170 -16.59 14.23 -18.88
N LEU A 171 -15.89 14.42 -20.00
CA LEU A 171 -15.86 13.45 -21.10
C LEU A 171 -15.33 12.09 -20.62
N TRP A 172 -14.29 12.08 -19.78
CA TRP A 172 -13.74 10.88 -19.20
C TRP A 172 -14.73 10.15 -18.27
N ALA A 173 -15.45 10.89 -17.42
CA ALA A 173 -16.54 10.32 -16.61
C ALA A 173 -17.66 9.71 -17.48
N GLY A 174 -17.93 10.31 -18.64
CA GLY A 174 -18.83 9.74 -19.66
C GLY A 174 -18.34 8.41 -20.22
N GLU A 175 -17.08 8.35 -20.67
CA GLU A 175 -16.44 7.15 -21.22
C GLU A 175 -16.43 5.99 -20.21
N GLN A 176 -16.12 6.26 -18.94
CA GLN A 176 -16.15 5.25 -17.87
C GLN A 176 -17.55 4.65 -17.65
N ARG A 177 -18.60 5.35 -18.08
CA ARG A 177 -20.00 4.92 -18.04
C ARG A 177 -20.50 4.46 -19.43
N GLY A 178 -19.57 4.23 -20.37
CA GLY A 178 -19.84 3.70 -21.71
C GLY A 178 -20.42 4.71 -22.71
N VAL A 179 -20.29 6.02 -22.46
CA VAL A 179 -20.64 7.06 -23.43
C VAL A 179 -19.45 7.31 -24.35
N ARG A 180 -19.60 7.04 -25.66
CA ARG A 180 -18.49 7.18 -26.62
C ARG A 180 -18.16 8.65 -26.91
N VAL A 181 -16.88 8.97 -26.83
CA VAL A 181 -16.24 10.25 -27.16
C VAL A 181 -15.39 10.04 -28.42
N PRO A 182 -15.57 10.86 -29.47
CA PRO A 182 -14.75 10.76 -30.68
C PRO A 182 -13.26 10.96 -30.40
N LEU A 183 -12.41 10.07 -30.94
CA LEU A 183 -10.95 10.18 -30.82
C LEU A 183 -10.39 11.52 -31.33
N SER A 184 -11.09 12.16 -32.28
CA SER A 184 -10.71 13.49 -32.78
C SER A 184 -10.73 14.58 -31.71
N VAL A 185 -11.55 14.45 -30.66
CA VAL A 185 -11.55 15.39 -29.53
C VAL A 185 -10.28 15.24 -28.70
N TRP A 186 -9.90 14.00 -28.40
CA TRP A 186 -8.67 13.69 -27.68
C TRP A 186 -7.42 14.09 -28.48
N SER A 187 -7.40 13.81 -29.79
CA SER A 187 -6.31 14.23 -30.69
C SER A 187 -6.18 15.74 -30.68
N ALA A 188 -7.28 16.48 -30.88
CA ALA A 188 -7.23 17.94 -30.88
C ALA A 188 -6.71 18.53 -29.56
N LEU A 189 -7.14 17.98 -28.42
CA LEU A 189 -6.64 18.38 -27.10
C LEU A 189 -5.14 18.09 -26.93
N GLU A 190 -4.69 16.89 -27.31
CA GLU A 190 -3.28 16.51 -27.25
C GLU A 190 -2.43 17.40 -28.15
N ASP A 191 -2.76 17.50 -29.44
CA ASP A 191 -2.01 18.26 -30.43
C ASP A 191 -1.82 19.72 -29.99
N HIS A 192 -2.87 20.39 -29.53
CA HIS A 192 -2.76 21.77 -29.02
C HIS A 192 -1.91 21.88 -27.76
N LEU A 193 -2.03 20.94 -26.81
CA LEU A 193 -1.21 20.98 -25.61
C LEU A 193 0.26 20.74 -25.91
N LEU A 194 0.57 19.88 -26.90
CA LEU A 194 1.93 19.68 -27.38
C LEU A 194 2.50 20.96 -28.02
N GLU A 195 1.70 21.67 -28.82
CA GLU A 195 2.09 22.93 -29.46
C GLU A 195 2.27 24.09 -28.48
N GLU A 196 1.41 24.17 -27.46
CA GLU A 196 1.43 25.24 -26.46
C GLU A 196 2.45 25.03 -25.33
N GLN A 197 3.07 23.84 -25.25
CA GLN A 197 4.05 23.57 -24.19
C GLN A 197 5.27 24.45 -24.34
N ARG A 198 5.64 25.14 -23.25
CA ARG A 198 6.81 26.02 -23.26
C ARG A 198 8.11 25.23 -23.22
N THR A 199 9.20 25.90 -23.62
CA THR A 199 10.54 25.31 -23.67
C THR A 199 11.05 24.82 -22.31
N ASP A 200 10.54 25.38 -21.21
CA ASP A 200 10.85 24.94 -19.85
C ASP A 200 9.99 23.75 -19.38
N GLY A 201 8.99 23.35 -20.18
CA GLY A 201 8.07 22.24 -19.95
C GLY A 201 6.72 22.64 -19.38
N GLY A 202 6.52 23.89 -18.96
CA GLY A 202 5.29 24.33 -18.30
C GLY A 202 4.19 24.84 -19.26
N TRP A 203 2.99 25.04 -18.72
CA TRP A 203 1.87 25.68 -19.42
C TRP A 203 1.34 26.89 -18.65
N GLY A 204 1.02 27.95 -19.39
CA GLY A 204 0.28 29.11 -18.90
C GLY A 204 -1.23 28.97 -19.16
N TYR A 205 -1.96 30.07 -19.02
CA TYR A 205 -3.35 30.14 -19.50
C TYR A 205 -3.39 30.11 -21.02
N THR A 206 -2.50 30.87 -21.67
CA THR A 206 -2.25 30.86 -23.12
C THR A 206 -0.79 30.51 -23.42
N ALA A 207 -0.47 30.29 -24.70
CA ALA A 207 0.89 29.99 -25.16
C ALA A 207 1.92 31.08 -24.81
N THR A 208 1.49 32.32 -24.60
CA THR A 208 2.39 33.45 -24.28
C THR A 208 2.55 33.71 -22.80
N ASP A 209 1.63 33.23 -21.95
CA ASP A 209 1.65 33.50 -20.52
C ASP A 209 2.77 32.74 -19.81
N ALA A 210 3.21 33.27 -18.67
CA ALA A 210 4.09 32.56 -17.76
C ALA A 210 3.48 31.22 -17.31
N PRO A 211 4.27 30.12 -17.29
CA PRO A 211 3.87 28.87 -16.69
C PRO A 211 3.32 29.01 -15.28
N ARG A 212 2.18 28.38 -15.03
CA ARG A 212 1.53 28.34 -13.72
C ARG A 212 1.29 26.91 -13.32
N SER A 213 1.55 26.58 -12.05
CA SER A 213 1.42 25.22 -11.54
C SER A 213 0.05 24.60 -11.81
N SER A 214 -1.05 25.28 -11.50
CA SER A 214 -2.40 24.77 -11.79
C SER A 214 -2.67 24.50 -13.28
N MET A 215 -2.11 25.32 -14.19
CA MET A 215 -2.32 25.15 -15.63
C MET A 215 -1.44 24.05 -16.21
N THR A 216 -0.18 23.95 -15.77
CA THR A 216 0.70 22.82 -16.06
C THR A 216 0.07 21.50 -15.60
N LEU A 217 -0.46 21.46 -14.39
CA LEU A 217 -1.14 20.26 -13.86
C LEU A 217 -2.42 19.93 -14.65
N ALA A 218 -3.21 20.93 -15.03
CA ALA A 218 -4.37 20.73 -15.90
C ALA A 218 -3.97 20.11 -17.25
N ALA A 219 -2.96 20.66 -17.94
CA ALA A 219 -2.44 20.14 -19.19
C ALA A 219 -1.94 18.69 -19.05
N LEU A 220 -1.14 18.40 -18.02
CA LEU A 220 -0.65 17.05 -17.72
C LEU A 220 -1.78 16.04 -17.50
N THR A 221 -2.84 16.45 -16.78
CA THR A 221 -4.01 15.59 -16.57
C THR A 221 -4.65 15.21 -17.90
N ILE A 222 -4.84 16.19 -18.80
CA ILE A 222 -5.45 15.98 -20.11
C ILE A 222 -4.58 15.08 -20.99
N LEU A 223 -3.27 15.33 -21.04
CA LEU A 223 -2.32 14.49 -21.80
C LEU A 223 -2.29 13.05 -21.30
N ALA A 224 -2.38 12.84 -19.99
CA ALA A 224 -2.42 11.50 -19.40
C ALA A 224 -3.73 10.75 -19.74
N ILE A 225 -4.87 11.46 -19.76
CA ILE A 225 -6.15 10.88 -20.20
C ILE A 225 -6.13 10.62 -21.71
N ALA A 226 -5.64 11.55 -22.53
CA ALA A 226 -5.58 11.39 -23.98
C ALA A 226 -4.70 10.18 -24.37
N GLN A 227 -3.59 9.97 -23.66
CA GLN A 227 -2.71 8.81 -23.86
C GLN A 227 -3.44 7.47 -23.76
N ASP A 228 -4.41 7.33 -22.84
CA ASP A 228 -5.22 6.11 -22.69
C ASP A 228 -5.99 5.76 -23.96
N TRP A 229 -6.54 6.78 -24.60
CA TRP A 229 -7.47 6.62 -25.72
C TRP A 229 -6.76 6.61 -27.07
N LEU A 230 -5.72 7.43 -27.24
CA LEU A 230 -5.04 7.61 -28.52
C LEU A 230 -3.90 6.63 -28.75
N HIS A 231 -3.27 6.11 -27.69
CA HIS A 231 -1.97 5.45 -27.82
C HIS A 231 -1.91 4.02 -27.30
N SER A 232 -3.04 3.45 -26.87
CA SER A 232 -3.11 2.06 -26.40
C SER A 232 -2.62 1.07 -27.46
N GLU A 233 -3.08 1.21 -28.71
CA GLU A 233 -2.68 0.35 -29.82
C GLU A 233 -1.21 0.60 -30.25
N ASN A 234 -0.79 1.86 -30.28
CA ASN A 234 0.59 2.27 -30.58
C ASN A 234 1.59 1.64 -29.60
N ALA A 235 1.27 1.68 -28.30
CA ALA A 235 2.08 1.08 -27.24
C ALA A 235 2.25 -0.44 -27.41
N VAL A 236 1.18 -1.14 -27.82
CA VAL A 236 1.22 -2.59 -28.02
C VAL A 236 1.97 -2.97 -29.29
N ARG A 237 1.70 -2.30 -30.40
CA ARG A 237 2.34 -2.54 -31.72
C ARG A 237 3.81 -2.11 -31.77
N GLY A 238 4.23 -1.22 -30.86
CA GLY A 238 5.57 -0.62 -30.90
C GLY A 238 5.73 0.46 -31.98
N GLN A 239 4.63 1.04 -32.45
CA GLN A 239 4.59 2.20 -33.36
C GLN A 239 4.62 3.47 -32.50
N ARG A 240 5.81 3.83 -32.01
CA ARG A 240 5.92 4.66 -30.82
C ARG A 240 6.00 6.17 -31.06
N ASP A 241 6.22 6.65 -32.28
CA ASP A 241 6.52 8.09 -32.50
C ASP A 241 5.47 9.05 -31.91
N ALA A 242 4.17 8.76 -32.09
CA ALA A 242 3.11 9.58 -31.50
C ALA A 242 3.07 9.46 -29.97
N LEU A 243 3.16 8.22 -29.45
CA LEU A 243 3.20 7.95 -28.02
C LEU A 243 4.43 8.59 -27.35
N GLU A 244 5.61 8.52 -27.98
CA GLU A 244 6.85 9.09 -27.49
C GLU A 244 6.75 10.61 -27.43
N ARG A 245 6.16 11.27 -28.44
CA ARG A 245 5.88 12.71 -28.39
C ARG A 245 5.00 13.10 -27.19
N ASN A 246 3.90 12.37 -26.96
CA ASN A 246 3.05 12.56 -25.78
C ASN A 246 3.83 12.32 -24.47
N GLN A 247 4.58 11.23 -24.38
CA GLN A 247 5.36 10.87 -23.19
C GLN A 247 6.49 11.87 -22.88
N GLU A 248 7.15 12.39 -23.91
CA GLU A 248 8.18 13.44 -23.76
C GLU A 248 7.58 14.74 -23.23
N ALA A 249 6.40 15.15 -23.75
CA ALA A 249 5.71 16.33 -23.24
C ALA A 249 5.24 16.14 -21.78
N LEU A 250 4.68 14.98 -21.46
CA LEU A 250 4.34 14.60 -20.08
C LEU A 250 5.57 14.66 -19.17
N GLN A 251 6.70 14.07 -19.60
CA GLN A 251 7.93 14.06 -18.81
C GLN A 251 8.46 15.47 -18.57
N ARG A 252 8.55 16.32 -19.61
CA ARG A 252 8.99 17.71 -19.46
C ARG A 252 8.11 18.50 -18.50
N GLY A 253 6.79 18.31 -18.58
CA GLY A 253 5.86 18.96 -17.67
C GLY A 253 5.96 18.45 -16.24
N LEU A 254 6.15 17.14 -16.05
CA LEU A 254 6.40 16.56 -14.75
C LEU A 254 7.74 17.04 -14.15
N ASP A 255 8.79 17.18 -14.96
CA ASP A 255 10.07 17.75 -14.55
C ASP A 255 9.94 19.24 -14.17
N TRP A 256 9.06 19.98 -14.85
CA TRP A 256 8.70 21.34 -14.45
C TRP A 256 7.99 21.33 -13.08
N VAL A 257 7.01 20.45 -12.87
CA VAL A 257 6.32 20.33 -11.58
C VAL A 257 7.27 19.91 -10.48
N ASP A 258 8.15 18.93 -10.71
CA ASP A 258 9.12 18.46 -9.72
C ASP A 258 10.09 19.57 -9.26
N ARG A 259 10.41 20.52 -10.15
CA ARG A 259 11.28 21.66 -9.83
C ARG A 259 10.58 22.77 -9.06
N TYR A 260 9.31 23.05 -9.37
CA TYR A 260 8.63 24.26 -8.90
C TYR A 260 7.46 24.00 -7.95
N PHE A 261 7.07 22.75 -7.72
CA PHE A 261 5.95 22.42 -6.85
C PHE A 261 6.16 22.95 -5.41
N ASP A 262 5.18 23.71 -4.93
CA ASP A 262 5.10 24.18 -3.55
C ASP A 262 3.72 23.79 -2.98
N PRO A 263 3.65 23.01 -1.89
CA PRO A 263 2.37 22.64 -1.27
C PRO A 263 1.60 23.83 -0.67
N LYS A 264 2.24 25.00 -0.47
CA LYS A 264 1.64 26.17 0.19
C LYS A 264 1.18 27.28 -0.76
N SER A 265 1.46 27.17 -2.05
CA SER A 265 1.13 28.21 -3.04
C SER A 265 0.74 27.61 -4.41
N ASN A 266 0.30 28.45 -5.35
CA ASN A 266 0.16 28.09 -6.77
C ASN A 266 1.26 28.82 -7.58
N PRO A 267 2.45 28.21 -7.73
CA PRO A 267 3.62 28.86 -8.33
C PRO A 267 3.39 29.39 -9.74
N VAL A 268 4.03 30.52 -10.04
CA VAL A 268 4.16 31.11 -11.39
C VAL A 268 5.64 31.35 -11.65
N VAL A 269 6.16 30.90 -12.80
CA VAL A 269 7.59 31.01 -13.15
C VAL A 269 7.75 31.98 -14.31
N GLY A 270 8.59 33.00 -14.13
CA GLY A 270 8.82 34.05 -15.13
C GLY A 270 8.08 35.36 -14.88
N GLU A 271 7.29 35.45 -13.80
CA GLU A 271 6.62 36.67 -13.33
C GLU A 271 6.76 36.79 -11.79
N GLU A 272 7.96 37.12 -11.32
CA GLU A 272 8.33 37.12 -9.89
C GLU A 272 7.59 38.19 -9.06
N ASP A 273 7.00 39.21 -9.70
CA ASP A 273 6.27 40.31 -9.04
C ASP A 273 4.79 39.99 -8.74
N VAL A 274 4.29 38.80 -9.11
CA VAL A 274 2.87 38.42 -8.90
C VAL A 274 2.66 37.97 -7.45
N GLN A 275 2.31 38.92 -6.57
CA GLN A 275 2.05 38.68 -5.15
C GLN A 275 0.78 37.85 -4.85
N ASN A 276 -0.12 37.68 -5.83
CA ASN A 276 -1.36 36.92 -5.66
C ASN A 276 -1.24 35.55 -6.34
N HIS A 277 -0.66 34.58 -5.64
CA HIS A 277 -0.61 33.16 -6.05
C HIS A 277 -1.99 32.47 -5.91
N GLY A 278 -3.10 33.18 -6.13
CA GLY A 278 -4.46 32.77 -5.83
C GLY A 278 -4.91 31.44 -6.47
N TRP A 279 -6.07 30.97 -6.02
CA TRP A 279 -6.70 29.70 -6.39
C TRP A 279 -6.00 28.44 -5.84
N TRP A 280 -5.43 28.54 -4.64
CA TRP A 280 -4.72 27.41 -3.99
C TRP A 280 -5.57 26.14 -3.84
N TRP A 281 -6.87 26.26 -3.51
CA TRP A 281 -7.76 25.09 -3.41
C TRP A 281 -7.98 24.38 -4.75
N TYR A 282 -8.11 25.14 -5.84
CA TYR A 282 -8.16 24.59 -7.19
C TYR A 282 -6.81 23.98 -7.61
N HIS A 283 -5.68 24.60 -7.23
CA HIS A 283 -4.35 24.03 -7.43
C HIS A 283 -4.21 22.68 -6.73
N ALA A 284 -4.62 22.54 -5.46
CA ALA A 284 -4.63 21.26 -4.76
C ALA A 284 -5.45 20.19 -5.50
N TYR A 285 -6.63 20.56 -6.00
CA TYR A 285 -7.44 19.68 -6.85
C TYR A 285 -6.69 19.25 -8.12
N CYS A 286 -5.99 20.17 -8.81
CA CYS A 286 -5.18 19.83 -9.98
C CYS A 286 -4.00 18.90 -9.65
N VAL A 287 -3.36 19.07 -8.49
CA VAL A 287 -2.29 18.20 -7.99
C VAL A 287 -2.81 16.78 -7.83
N GLU A 288 -3.96 16.63 -7.19
CA GLU A 288 -4.64 15.35 -7.01
C GLU A 288 -4.96 14.71 -8.37
N ARG A 289 -5.55 15.46 -9.31
CA ARG A 289 -5.87 14.95 -10.65
C ARG A 289 -4.66 14.39 -11.39
N VAL A 290 -3.55 15.12 -11.44
CA VAL A 290 -2.32 14.64 -12.08
C VAL A 290 -1.73 13.45 -11.36
N ALA A 291 -1.68 13.49 -10.03
CA ALA A 291 -1.10 12.41 -9.25
C ALA A 291 -1.83 11.08 -9.50
N LEU A 292 -3.16 11.09 -9.48
CA LEU A 292 -3.99 9.92 -9.78
C LEU A 292 -3.88 9.50 -11.25
N ALA A 293 -3.85 10.46 -12.16
CA ALA A 293 -3.73 10.18 -13.59
C ALA A 293 -2.35 9.62 -13.97
N THR A 294 -1.28 9.94 -13.25
CA THR A 294 0.10 9.52 -13.59
C THR A 294 0.66 8.45 -12.66
N GLY A 295 -0.08 8.09 -11.61
CA GLY A 295 0.39 7.17 -10.57
C GLY A 295 1.54 7.75 -9.74
N ARG A 296 1.70 9.07 -9.63
CA ARG A 296 2.79 9.66 -8.85
C ARG A 296 2.43 9.76 -7.38
N HIS A 297 3.31 9.29 -6.51
CA HIS A 297 3.19 9.47 -5.06
C HIS A 297 3.94 10.70 -4.53
N ARG A 298 4.75 11.37 -5.36
CA ARG A 298 5.49 12.60 -5.01
C ARG A 298 5.67 13.55 -6.20
N PHE A 299 5.82 14.83 -5.88
CA PHE A 299 6.32 15.88 -6.78
C PHE A 299 7.55 16.52 -6.13
N GLY A 300 8.68 16.47 -6.81
CA GLY A 300 9.98 16.82 -6.25
C GLY A 300 10.27 15.98 -5.00
N THR A 301 10.55 16.66 -3.88
CA THR A 301 10.79 16.02 -2.57
C THR A 301 9.53 15.83 -1.73
N HIS A 302 8.37 16.29 -2.21
CA HIS A 302 7.14 16.34 -1.43
C HIS A 302 6.22 15.14 -1.72
N ASP A 303 5.81 14.43 -0.66
CA ASP A 303 4.63 13.56 -0.72
C ASP A 303 3.39 14.46 -0.85
N TRP A 304 2.92 14.60 -2.10
CA TRP A 304 1.91 15.59 -2.47
C TRP A 304 0.67 15.53 -1.59
N TYR A 305 0.26 14.33 -1.16
CA TYR A 305 -0.94 14.16 -0.38
C TYR A 305 -0.71 14.59 1.05
N ARG A 306 0.33 14.05 1.71
CA ARG A 306 0.67 14.40 3.09
C ARG A 306 0.94 15.89 3.27
N THR A 307 1.68 16.51 2.34
CA THR A 307 2.07 17.91 2.47
C THR A 307 0.90 18.87 2.28
N ILE A 308 0.04 18.63 1.28
CA ILE A 308 -1.12 19.50 1.04
C ILE A 308 -2.21 19.24 2.09
N ALA A 309 -2.46 17.99 2.48
CA ALA A 309 -3.46 17.67 3.51
C ALA A 309 -3.07 18.30 4.85
N ALA A 310 -1.80 18.22 5.26
CA ALA A 310 -1.32 18.90 6.46
C ALA A 310 -1.56 20.42 6.39
N ARG A 311 -1.33 21.05 5.23
CA ARG A 311 -1.61 22.48 5.02
C ARG A 311 -3.11 22.79 5.06
N MET A 312 -3.96 21.97 4.45
CA MET A 312 -5.42 22.13 4.53
C MET A 312 -5.89 22.07 5.98
N LEU A 313 -5.35 21.13 6.76
CA LEU A 313 -5.70 20.97 8.16
C LEU A 313 -5.21 22.14 9.01
N GLU A 314 -3.99 22.61 8.79
CA GLU A 314 -3.44 23.81 9.45
C GLU A 314 -4.31 25.06 9.19
N LEU A 315 -4.83 25.22 7.98
CA LEU A 315 -5.67 26.37 7.62
C LEU A 315 -7.04 26.33 8.29
N LYS A 316 -7.63 25.13 8.45
CA LYS A 316 -9.05 24.98 8.78
C LYS A 316 -9.33 24.42 10.16
N PHE A 317 -8.37 23.73 10.78
CA PHE A 317 -8.60 22.99 12.02
C PHE A 317 -7.49 23.24 13.05
N HIS A 318 -7.79 22.90 14.29
CA HIS A 318 -6.80 22.67 15.34
C HIS A 318 -7.15 21.39 16.11
N ARG A 319 -6.13 20.72 16.66
CA ARG A 319 -6.33 19.58 17.57
C ARG A 319 -6.80 20.08 18.94
N SER A 320 -7.70 19.34 19.57
CA SER A 320 -8.13 19.47 20.97
C SER A 320 -8.10 18.11 21.67
N ASP A 321 -8.32 18.08 22.98
CA ASP A 321 -8.39 16.85 23.77
C ASP A 321 -9.53 15.91 23.32
N THR A 322 -10.54 16.43 22.63
CA THR A 322 -11.72 15.68 22.18
C THR A 322 -11.76 15.49 20.65
N GLY A 323 -10.69 15.82 19.93
CA GLY A 323 -10.59 15.63 18.48
C GLY A 323 -10.26 16.91 17.72
N LEU A 324 -10.66 16.98 16.45
CA LEU A 324 -10.49 18.16 15.61
C LEU A 324 -11.60 19.19 15.82
N VAL A 325 -11.22 20.46 15.85
CA VAL A 325 -12.15 21.59 15.95
C VAL A 325 -11.95 22.53 14.77
N ARG A 326 -13.06 23.01 14.19
CA ARG A 326 -13.08 23.98 13.08
C ARG A 326 -12.59 25.35 13.57
N ASN A 327 -11.73 26.01 12.79
CA ASN A 327 -11.40 27.42 12.97
C ASN A 327 -12.62 28.31 12.64
N ARG A 328 -12.66 29.53 13.19
CA ARG A 328 -13.80 30.47 13.07
C ARG A 328 -14.06 31.03 11.66
N HIS A 329 -13.24 30.69 10.67
CA HIS A 329 -13.36 31.19 9.30
C HIS A 329 -13.94 30.09 8.40
N PRO A 330 -15.24 30.17 8.01
CA PRO A 330 -15.84 29.20 7.11
C PRO A 330 -15.19 29.26 5.72
N LEU A 331 -15.00 28.10 5.11
CA LEU A 331 -14.60 28.02 3.71
C LEU A 331 -15.85 28.25 2.84
N ASN A 332 -15.71 28.92 1.70
CA ASN A 332 -16.82 29.02 0.75
C ASN A 332 -17.13 27.64 0.13
N ALA A 333 -18.29 27.52 -0.53
CA ALA A 333 -18.75 26.25 -1.10
C ALA A 333 -17.77 25.61 -2.10
N VAL A 334 -17.07 26.42 -2.90
CA VAL A 334 -16.10 25.97 -3.90
C VAL A 334 -14.84 25.40 -3.24
N ASP A 335 -14.27 26.13 -2.27
CA ASP A 335 -13.07 25.70 -1.55
C ASP A 335 -13.32 24.43 -0.74
N ARG A 336 -14.51 24.30 -0.13
CA ARG A 336 -14.92 23.07 0.56
C ARG A 336 -15.07 21.89 -0.39
N ALA A 337 -15.66 22.09 -1.56
CA ALA A 337 -15.78 21.03 -2.55
C ALA A 337 -14.41 20.51 -2.98
N PHE A 338 -13.44 21.41 -3.22
CA PHE A 338 -12.06 21.01 -3.52
C PHE A 338 -11.38 20.30 -2.34
N ALA A 339 -11.55 20.80 -1.11
CA ALA A 339 -11.01 20.16 0.08
C ALA A 339 -11.56 18.74 0.28
N LEU A 340 -12.88 18.56 0.13
CA LEU A 340 -13.55 17.26 0.23
C LEU A 340 -13.02 16.28 -0.83
N MET A 341 -12.91 16.71 -2.09
CA MET A 341 -12.34 15.85 -3.14
C MET A 341 -10.90 15.47 -2.85
N PHE A 342 -10.05 16.44 -2.49
CA PHE A 342 -8.63 16.23 -2.25
C PHE A 342 -8.38 15.27 -1.09
N LEU A 343 -8.97 15.54 0.08
CA LEU A 343 -8.79 14.75 1.29
C LEU A 343 -9.34 13.33 1.13
N SER A 344 -10.42 13.16 0.35
CA SER A 344 -11.06 11.84 0.18
C SER A 344 -10.37 10.99 -0.88
N ARG A 345 -9.88 11.59 -1.96
CA ARG A 345 -9.26 10.81 -3.06
C ARG A 345 -7.78 10.56 -2.87
N GLY A 346 -7.08 11.44 -2.14
CA GLY A 346 -5.66 11.23 -1.82
C GLY A 346 -5.42 10.10 -0.82
N ARG A 347 -6.43 9.73 -0.01
CA ARG A 347 -6.38 8.62 0.97
C ARG A 347 -6.73 7.24 0.41
N VAL A 348 -7.22 7.15 -0.83
CA VAL A 348 -7.65 5.89 -1.46
C VAL A 348 -6.55 4.83 -1.39
N PRO A 349 -6.84 3.59 -0.96
CA PRO A 349 -5.85 2.51 -0.88
C PRO A 349 -5.14 2.23 -2.21
N VAL A 350 -3.86 1.85 -2.13
CA VAL A 350 -3.07 1.50 -3.33
C VAL A 350 -3.14 -0.01 -3.55
N ALA A 351 -3.80 -0.45 -4.62
CA ALA A 351 -3.90 -1.85 -5.00
C ALA A 351 -2.63 -2.37 -5.68
N ILE A 352 -2.01 -1.53 -6.53
CA ILE A 352 -0.89 -1.93 -7.39
C ILE A 352 0.21 -0.87 -7.36
N ASN A 353 1.43 -1.31 -7.05
CA ASN A 353 2.64 -0.56 -7.33
C ASN A 353 3.23 -1.04 -8.67
N LYS A 354 3.42 -0.16 -9.65
CA LYS A 354 4.17 -0.45 -10.88
C LYS A 354 5.65 -0.14 -10.68
N LEU A 355 6.53 -1.13 -10.79
CA LEU A 355 7.97 -0.92 -10.74
C LEU A 355 8.49 -0.36 -12.06
N ILE A 356 9.13 0.80 -12.00
CA ILE A 356 9.82 1.42 -13.14
C ILE A 356 11.30 1.52 -12.82
N LEU A 357 12.14 0.82 -13.61
CA LEU A 357 13.60 0.92 -13.55
C LEU A 357 14.12 1.88 -14.61
N ASP A 358 13.62 1.71 -15.83
CA ASP A 358 13.83 2.60 -16.96
C ASP A 358 12.50 2.73 -17.71
N PRO A 359 11.94 3.94 -17.89
CA PRO A 359 10.68 4.13 -18.59
C PRO A 359 10.66 3.52 -20.01
N ARG A 360 11.79 3.51 -20.74
CA ARG A 360 11.90 3.02 -22.11
C ARG A 360 11.85 1.49 -22.22
N HIS A 361 12.27 0.79 -21.17
CA HIS A 361 12.36 -0.68 -21.14
C HIS A 361 11.31 -1.32 -20.24
N THR A 362 10.96 -0.68 -19.12
CA THR A 362 10.10 -1.22 -18.05
C THR A 362 8.78 -0.44 -17.86
N ASN A 363 8.52 0.56 -18.70
CA ASN A 363 7.24 1.28 -18.72
C ASN A 363 6.73 1.56 -20.15
N ARG A 364 6.99 0.65 -21.10
CA ARG A 364 6.59 0.82 -22.51
C ARG A 364 5.08 0.94 -22.70
N ARG A 365 4.31 0.40 -21.76
CA ARG A 365 2.85 0.43 -21.69
C ARG A 365 2.45 1.16 -20.42
N PRO A 366 2.46 2.50 -20.43
CA PRO A 366 2.35 3.33 -19.22
C PRO A 366 1.00 3.24 -18.51
N ARG A 367 -0.01 2.64 -19.14
CA ARG A 367 -1.38 2.59 -18.62
C ARG A 367 -1.85 1.19 -18.21
N ASP A 368 -0.99 0.17 -18.32
CA ASP A 368 -1.35 -1.21 -17.97
C ASP A 368 -1.81 -1.35 -16.50
N ALA A 369 -1.08 -0.75 -15.54
CA ALA A 369 -1.42 -0.77 -14.13
C ALA A 369 -2.69 0.06 -13.85
N ALA A 370 -2.83 1.23 -14.48
CA ALA A 370 -4.02 2.07 -14.36
C ALA A 370 -5.28 1.31 -14.80
N ASN A 371 -5.22 0.66 -15.95
CA ASN A 371 -6.33 -0.09 -16.52
C ASN A 371 -6.61 -1.38 -15.76
N TRP A 372 -5.58 -2.01 -15.16
CA TRP A 372 -5.80 -3.12 -14.24
C TRP A 372 -6.55 -2.66 -12.99
N THR A 373 -6.11 -1.56 -12.37
CA THR A 373 -6.82 -0.98 -11.21
C THR A 373 -8.25 -0.56 -11.56
N GLU A 374 -8.49 0.05 -12.72
CA GLU A 374 -9.84 0.39 -13.20
C GLU A 374 -10.74 -0.86 -13.30
N HIS A 375 -10.22 -1.96 -13.84
CA HIS A 375 -10.94 -3.24 -13.89
C HIS A 375 -11.19 -3.83 -12.48
N LEU A 376 -10.24 -3.66 -11.55
CA LEU A 376 -10.41 -4.11 -10.17
C LEU A 376 -11.51 -3.31 -9.45
N ILE A 377 -11.56 -1.99 -9.60
CA ILE A 377 -12.62 -1.13 -9.04
C ILE A 377 -14.00 -1.64 -9.47
N GLN A 378 -14.16 -2.00 -10.75
CA GLN A 378 -15.43 -2.54 -11.25
C GLN A 378 -15.75 -3.93 -10.69
N THR A 379 -14.72 -4.75 -10.40
CA THR A 379 -14.89 -6.10 -9.88
C THR A 379 -15.22 -6.10 -8.38
N THR A 380 -14.57 -5.23 -7.61
CA THR A 380 -14.68 -5.21 -6.14
C THR A 380 -15.68 -4.19 -5.62
N GLU A 381 -16.12 -3.26 -6.46
CA GLU A 381 -16.93 -2.09 -6.06
C GLU A 381 -16.23 -1.22 -4.99
N GLU A 382 -14.89 -1.30 -4.91
CA GLU A 382 -14.06 -0.52 -4.00
C GLU A 382 -13.35 0.61 -4.74
N GLU A 383 -13.14 1.76 -4.09
CA GLU A 383 -12.20 2.75 -4.58
C GLU A 383 -10.77 2.25 -4.38
N LEU A 384 -10.02 2.12 -5.47
CA LEU A 384 -8.64 1.64 -5.48
C LEU A 384 -7.76 2.55 -6.32
N ASN A 385 -6.48 2.60 -5.96
CA ASN A 385 -5.47 3.38 -6.66
C ASN A 385 -4.31 2.53 -7.15
N TRP A 386 -3.52 3.12 -8.05
CA TRP A 386 -2.24 2.60 -8.47
C TRP A 386 -1.18 3.68 -8.34
N GLN A 387 0.08 3.29 -8.21
CA GLN A 387 1.18 4.24 -8.28
C GLN A 387 2.43 3.60 -8.87
N CYS A 388 3.34 4.43 -9.37
CA CYS A 388 4.66 4.02 -9.83
C CYS A 388 5.64 4.05 -8.66
N VAL A 389 6.55 3.10 -8.61
CA VAL A 389 7.68 3.10 -7.67
C VAL A 389 8.99 2.87 -8.43
N THR A 390 10.06 3.49 -7.96
CA THR A 390 11.41 3.36 -8.54
C THR A 390 12.39 2.77 -7.53
N LEU A 391 13.64 2.54 -7.95
CA LEU A 391 14.72 2.12 -7.06
C LEU A 391 15.09 3.18 -6.00
N ASP A 392 14.75 4.45 -6.22
CA ASP A 392 15.07 5.54 -5.28
C ASP A 392 14.02 5.71 -4.18
N ASP A 393 12.82 5.15 -4.35
CA ASP A 393 11.77 5.26 -3.34
C ASP A 393 12.08 4.45 -2.08
N PRO A 394 11.70 4.89 -0.88
CA PRO A 394 11.92 4.08 0.31
C PRO A 394 11.07 2.80 0.27
N LEU A 395 11.54 1.73 0.93
CA LEU A 395 10.85 0.43 0.96
C LEU A 395 9.39 0.54 1.43
N GLY A 396 9.11 1.46 2.36
CA GLY A 396 7.75 1.75 2.81
C GLY A 396 6.77 2.00 1.66
N LYS A 397 7.19 2.74 0.61
CA LYS A 397 6.38 3.02 -0.59
C LYS A 397 6.10 1.77 -1.42
N TRP A 398 7.11 0.92 -1.60
CA TRP A 398 6.94 -0.37 -2.30
C TRP A 398 5.91 -1.25 -1.61
N THR A 399 5.80 -1.13 -0.29
CA THR A 399 4.88 -1.93 0.51
C THR A 399 3.54 -1.27 0.82
N GLN A 400 3.23 -0.11 0.22
CA GLN A 400 1.88 0.47 0.32
C GLN A 400 0.82 -0.32 -0.46
N ALA A 401 1.26 -1.15 -1.40
CA ALA A 401 0.41 -2.05 -2.16
C ALA A 401 0.76 -3.52 -1.86
N PRO A 402 -0.23 -4.44 -1.90
CA PRO A 402 0.03 -5.87 -1.80
C PRO A 402 0.75 -6.42 -3.04
N LEU A 403 0.57 -5.77 -4.19
CA LEU A 403 1.12 -6.19 -5.48
C LEU A 403 2.20 -5.23 -5.98
N LEU A 404 3.33 -5.79 -6.41
CA LEU A 404 4.32 -5.12 -7.23
C LEU A 404 4.20 -5.68 -8.67
N TRP A 405 3.74 -4.84 -9.59
CA TRP A 405 3.61 -5.14 -11.00
C TRP A 405 4.89 -4.76 -11.75
N PHE A 406 5.49 -5.69 -12.48
CA PHE A 406 6.73 -5.46 -13.20
C PHE A 406 6.68 -5.99 -14.63
N THR A 407 6.74 -5.06 -15.59
CA THR A 407 6.69 -5.38 -17.01
C THR A 407 7.90 -4.81 -17.71
N GLY A 408 8.22 -5.36 -18.87
CA GLY A 408 9.24 -4.78 -19.72
C GLY A 408 9.73 -5.69 -20.83
N ARG A 409 10.77 -5.19 -21.49
CA ARG A 409 11.48 -5.84 -22.58
C ARG A 409 12.98 -5.79 -22.29
N GLU A 410 13.72 -6.72 -22.87
CA GLU A 410 15.17 -6.80 -22.78
C GLU A 410 15.64 -7.17 -21.37
N ARG A 411 16.95 -7.38 -21.25
CA ARG A 411 17.59 -7.72 -19.99
C ARG A 411 17.65 -6.47 -19.09
N PHE A 412 17.14 -6.55 -17.87
CA PHE A 412 17.19 -5.46 -16.88
C PHE A 412 18.20 -5.70 -15.77
N LEU A 413 18.67 -6.94 -15.59
CA LEU A 413 19.76 -7.25 -14.68
C LEU A 413 21.09 -6.96 -15.38
N PRO A 414 22.08 -6.34 -14.71
CA PRO A 414 23.40 -6.21 -15.30
C PRO A 414 23.95 -7.60 -15.67
N GLU A 415 24.82 -7.65 -16.68
CA GLU A 415 25.58 -8.86 -16.98
C GLU A 415 26.50 -9.16 -15.81
N PHE A 416 26.00 -9.92 -14.84
CA PHE A 416 26.88 -10.62 -13.95
C PHE A 416 27.65 -11.59 -14.82
N LYS A 417 28.98 -11.56 -14.73
CA LYS A 417 29.81 -12.72 -15.09
C LYS A 417 29.53 -13.86 -14.11
N ASN A 418 28.26 -14.20 -13.86
CA ASN A 418 27.85 -15.41 -13.21
C ASN A 418 28.32 -16.51 -14.15
N LYS A 419 29.44 -17.16 -13.80
CA LYS A 419 29.80 -18.40 -14.47
C LYS A 419 28.60 -19.32 -14.30
N SER A 420 28.12 -19.91 -15.39
CA SER A 420 27.00 -20.86 -15.37
C SER A 420 27.10 -21.79 -14.15
N GLY A 421 26.08 -21.80 -13.29
CA GLY A 421 26.04 -22.62 -12.08
C GLY A 421 26.41 -21.94 -10.76
N GLU A 422 26.75 -20.65 -10.74
CA GLU A 422 27.07 -19.93 -9.49
C GLU A 422 25.91 -19.91 -8.48
N SER A 423 24.69 -19.54 -8.88
CA SER A 423 23.51 -19.61 -8.00
C SER A 423 23.24 -21.01 -7.48
N GLN A 424 23.46 -22.04 -8.30
CA GLN A 424 23.31 -23.44 -7.91
C GLN A 424 24.37 -23.86 -6.88
N ARG A 425 25.62 -23.40 -7.04
CA ARG A 425 26.68 -23.61 -6.06
C ARG A 425 26.37 -22.90 -4.74
N VAL A 426 25.91 -21.65 -4.79
CA VAL A 426 25.45 -20.92 -3.59
C VAL A 426 24.36 -21.72 -2.89
N ALA A 427 23.34 -22.20 -3.62
CA ALA A 427 22.29 -23.04 -3.05
C ALA A 427 22.85 -24.29 -2.36
N GLN A 428 23.79 -25.00 -3.02
CA GLN A 428 24.44 -26.19 -2.46
C GLN A 428 25.23 -25.89 -1.19
N ASP A 429 25.95 -24.76 -1.15
CA ASP A 429 26.72 -24.34 0.03
C ASP A 429 25.79 -24.02 1.22
N HIS A 430 24.63 -23.39 0.97
CA HIS A 430 23.60 -23.14 2.00
C HIS A 430 22.95 -24.43 2.50
N VAL A 431 22.59 -25.35 1.60
CA VAL A 431 22.08 -26.70 1.97
C VAL A 431 23.11 -27.47 2.80
N ALA A 432 24.37 -27.50 2.36
CA ALA A 432 25.45 -28.19 3.08
C ALA A 432 25.68 -27.60 4.48
N TRP A 433 25.56 -26.27 4.62
CA TRP A 433 25.63 -25.62 5.91
C TRP A 433 24.45 -25.99 6.83
N ARG A 434 23.23 -26.05 6.31
CA ARG A 434 22.05 -26.50 7.07
C ARG A 434 22.16 -27.97 7.50
N GLU A 435 22.66 -28.84 6.62
CA GLU A 435 22.97 -30.24 6.94
C GLU A 435 24.03 -30.35 8.06
N ARG A 436 25.07 -29.50 8.00
CA ARG A 436 26.08 -29.42 9.07
C ARG A 436 25.47 -28.94 10.40
N CYS A 437 24.52 -27.99 10.36
CA CYS A 437 23.78 -27.55 11.54
C CYS A 437 23.00 -28.72 12.16
N ALA A 438 22.25 -29.47 11.35
CA ALA A 438 21.43 -30.59 11.83
C ALA A 438 22.26 -31.71 12.47
N ARG A 439 23.49 -31.94 12.00
CA ARG A 439 24.39 -32.96 12.56
C ARG A 439 25.20 -32.49 13.78
N GLY A 440 24.94 -31.29 14.32
CA GLY A 440 25.71 -30.73 15.42
C GLY A 440 27.17 -30.43 15.06
N GLY A 441 27.46 -30.14 13.78
CA GLY A 441 28.81 -29.98 13.25
C GLY A 441 29.56 -28.71 13.68
N PHE A 442 29.05 -27.98 14.68
CA PHE A 442 29.66 -26.80 15.27
C PHE A 442 29.96 -27.02 16.75
N PRO A 443 31.22 -26.84 17.20
CA PRO A 443 31.60 -27.09 18.59
C PRO A 443 31.04 -26.05 19.57
N ASN A 444 30.66 -24.87 19.08
CA ASN A 444 30.05 -23.80 19.86
C ASN A 444 29.36 -22.78 18.94
N ARG A 445 28.60 -21.87 19.55
CA ARG A 445 27.87 -20.79 18.85
C ARG A 445 28.79 -19.88 18.03
N GLN A 446 30.01 -19.58 18.51
CA GLN A 446 30.91 -18.70 17.78
C GLN A 446 31.36 -19.34 16.45
N ALA A 447 31.65 -20.65 16.45
CA ALA A 447 31.99 -21.40 15.24
C ALA A 447 30.81 -21.44 14.25
N PHE A 448 29.58 -21.59 14.75
CA PHE A 448 28.36 -21.50 13.94
C PHE A 448 28.23 -20.12 13.28
N LEU A 449 28.34 -19.03 14.05
CA LEU A 449 28.24 -17.67 13.52
C LEU A 449 29.35 -17.35 12.50
N THR A 450 30.58 -17.77 12.77
CA THR A 450 31.69 -17.58 11.82
C THR A 450 31.41 -18.32 10.51
N ALA A 451 30.91 -19.56 10.57
CA ALA A 451 30.57 -20.30 9.36
C ALA A 451 29.39 -19.67 8.60
N GLN A 452 28.37 -19.18 9.32
CA GLN A 452 27.24 -18.47 8.73
C GLN A 452 27.67 -17.17 8.03
N ALA A 453 28.54 -16.38 8.67
CA ALA A 453 29.05 -15.14 8.09
C ALA A 453 29.90 -15.39 6.82
N ASN A 454 30.48 -16.58 6.69
CA ASN A 454 31.26 -16.99 5.53
C ASN A 454 30.43 -17.67 4.43
N LEU A 455 29.11 -17.83 4.62
CA LEU A 455 28.25 -18.35 3.56
C LEU A 455 28.30 -17.43 2.34
N PRO A 456 28.45 -17.97 1.13
CA PRO A 456 28.44 -17.17 -0.08
C PRO A 456 27.10 -16.45 -0.16
N GLN A 457 27.18 -15.14 -0.30
CA GLN A 457 26.01 -14.31 -0.51
C GLN A 457 25.83 -14.10 -2.01
N PRO A 458 24.59 -14.16 -2.54
CA PRO A 458 24.34 -13.87 -3.94
C PRO A 458 24.85 -12.47 -4.34
N PRO A 459 25.31 -12.25 -5.58
CA PRO A 459 25.83 -10.96 -6.01
C PRO A 459 24.79 -9.85 -5.79
N HIS A 460 25.09 -8.94 -4.87
CA HIS A 460 24.09 -7.99 -4.36
C HIS A 460 24.00 -6.72 -5.22
N HIS A 461 23.29 -6.82 -6.34
CA HIS A 461 22.76 -5.62 -6.98
C HIS A 461 21.81 -4.88 -6.02
N GLN A 462 21.75 -3.54 -6.13
CA GLN A 462 20.78 -2.74 -5.38
C GLN A 462 19.34 -3.23 -5.60
N LEU A 463 18.97 -3.56 -6.84
CA LEU A 463 17.66 -4.12 -7.18
C LEU A 463 17.38 -5.43 -6.43
N CYS A 464 18.33 -6.38 -6.44
CA CYS A 464 18.15 -7.68 -5.79
C CYS A 464 17.94 -7.50 -4.28
N ARG A 465 18.73 -6.63 -3.63
CA ARG A 465 18.56 -6.31 -2.20
C ARG A 465 17.20 -5.70 -1.90
N LYS A 466 16.76 -4.73 -2.71
CA LYS A 466 15.48 -4.04 -2.49
C LYS A 466 14.29 -4.95 -2.75
N MET A 467 14.36 -5.77 -3.80
CA MET A 467 13.34 -6.78 -4.11
C MET A 467 13.25 -7.84 -3.00
N GLN A 468 14.38 -8.36 -2.54
CA GLN A 468 14.42 -9.29 -1.40
C GLN A 468 13.78 -8.67 -0.16
N ALA A 469 14.12 -7.42 0.16
CA ALA A 469 13.53 -6.72 1.28
C ALA A 469 12.00 -6.55 1.12
N TYR A 470 11.52 -6.26 -0.09
CA TYR A 470 10.09 -6.19 -0.39
C TYR A 470 9.37 -7.54 -0.18
N LEU A 471 9.93 -8.63 -0.72
CA LEU A 471 9.36 -9.97 -0.60
C LEU A 471 9.39 -10.49 0.85
N HIS A 472 10.45 -10.16 1.60
CA HIS A 472 10.55 -10.43 3.05
C HIS A 472 9.56 -9.61 3.89
N GLN A 473 9.01 -8.52 3.36
CA GLN A 473 7.95 -7.75 4.02
C GLN A 473 6.55 -8.31 3.69
N GLY A 474 6.46 -9.46 3.02
CA GLY A 474 5.22 -10.14 2.64
C GLY A 474 4.62 -9.65 1.32
N GLY A 475 5.38 -8.91 0.50
CA GLY A 475 4.93 -8.49 -0.82
C GLY A 475 4.88 -9.62 -1.85
N LEU A 476 4.10 -9.41 -2.92
CA LEU A 476 4.00 -10.30 -4.09
C LEU A 476 4.44 -9.57 -5.35
N LEU A 477 5.45 -10.11 -6.04
CA LEU A 477 5.84 -9.65 -7.38
C LEU A 477 5.02 -10.39 -8.44
N VAL A 478 4.40 -9.64 -9.35
CA VAL A 478 3.76 -10.20 -10.55
C VAL A 478 4.46 -9.60 -11.76
N ALA A 479 4.91 -10.44 -12.69
CA ALA A 479 5.72 -10.01 -13.83
C ALA A 479 5.27 -10.60 -15.16
N SER A 480 5.43 -9.82 -16.23
CA SER A 480 5.12 -10.23 -17.61
C SER A 480 6.08 -9.56 -18.59
N GLY A 481 6.62 -10.33 -19.53
CA GLY A 481 7.43 -9.79 -20.62
C GLY A 481 6.56 -9.18 -21.72
N ASP A 482 6.81 -7.92 -22.07
CA ASP A 482 6.15 -7.25 -23.19
C ASP A 482 6.46 -8.01 -24.48
N GLN A 483 5.44 -8.27 -25.30
CA GLN A 483 5.58 -9.08 -26.53
C GLN A 483 6.16 -10.50 -26.29
N ARG A 484 6.09 -11.01 -25.05
CA ARG A 484 6.70 -12.28 -24.62
C ARG A 484 8.23 -12.28 -24.73
N ASP A 485 8.84 -11.14 -24.42
CA ASP A 485 10.29 -10.97 -24.50
C ASP A 485 11.05 -11.95 -23.60
N ARG A 486 11.81 -12.84 -24.23
CA ARG A 486 12.51 -13.94 -23.55
C ARG A 486 13.64 -13.45 -22.65
N SER A 487 14.28 -12.34 -23.00
CA SER A 487 15.39 -11.77 -22.23
C SER A 487 14.89 -11.18 -20.91
N PHE A 488 13.75 -10.48 -20.93
CA PHE A 488 13.09 -9.99 -19.73
C PHE A 488 12.65 -11.16 -18.82
N ILE A 489 11.96 -12.15 -19.39
CA ILE A 489 11.48 -13.33 -18.66
C ILE A 489 12.67 -14.08 -18.01
N ALA A 490 13.76 -14.28 -18.75
CA ALA A 490 14.98 -14.89 -18.21
C ALA A 490 15.59 -14.05 -17.07
N SER A 491 15.54 -12.71 -17.17
CA SER A 491 16.02 -11.81 -16.12
C SER A 491 15.16 -11.87 -14.85
N VAL A 492 13.84 -12.05 -14.96
CA VAL A 492 12.98 -12.28 -13.78
C VAL A 492 13.31 -13.62 -13.11
N ARG A 493 13.54 -14.67 -13.90
CA ARG A 493 13.95 -15.98 -13.35
C ARG A 493 15.30 -15.91 -12.64
N GLU A 494 16.26 -15.24 -13.26
CA GLU A 494 17.58 -14.99 -12.68
C GLU A 494 17.49 -14.15 -11.40
N LEU A 495 16.67 -13.10 -11.37
CA LEU A 495 16.41 -12.31 -10.16
C LEU A 495 15.91 -13.20 -9.02
N GLY A 496 14.92 -14.06 -9.31
CA GLY A 496 14.40 -15.03 -8.35
C GLY A 496 15.48 -15.97 -7.82
N GLN A 497 16.30 -16.55 -8.70
CA GLN A 497 17.40 -17.46 -8.35
C GLN A 497 18.55 -16.76 -7.62
N GLN A 498 18.78 -15.47 -7.85
CA GLN A 498 19.75 -14.69 -7.09
C GLN A 498 19.24 -14.38 -5.68
N ILE A 499 17.95 -14.11 -5.51
CA ILE A 499 17.38 -13.77 -4.19
C ILE A 499 17.11 -15.02 -3.35
N TYR A 500 16.67 -16.09 -3.99
CA TYR A 500 16.32 -17.38 -3.38
C TYR A 500 16.99 -18.51 -4.18
N PRO A 501 18.31 -18.73 -3.98
CA PRO A 501 19.05 -19.74 -4.74
C PRO A 501 18.57 -21.17 -4.49
N GLU A 502 17.92 -21.42 -3.34
CA GLU A 502 17.40 -22.72 -2.94
C GLU A 502 15.96 -22.98 -3.43
N ASP A 503 15.24 -21.93 -3.86
CA ASP A 503 13.87 -22.06 -4.38
C ASP A 503 13.90 -22.42 -5.87
N SER A 504 12.89 -23.15 -6.33
CA SER A 504 12.76 -23.56 -7.72
C SER A 504 11.55 -22.91 -8.40
N TRP A 505 11.69 -22.64 -9.70
CA TRP A 505 10.59 -22.13 -10.51
C TRP A 505 9.70 -23.27 -10.98
N GLU A 506 8.41 -23.17 -10.70
CA GLU A 506 7.44 -24.20 -11.05
C GLU A 506 6.29 -23.61 -11.87
N THR A 507 5.81 -24.35 -12.87
CA THR A 507 4.54 -23.99 -13.52
C THR A 507 3.40 -24.29 -12.56
N VAL A 508 2.57 -23.30 -12.26
CA VAL A 508 1.48 -23.49 -11.30
C VAL A 508 0.47 -24.51 -11.84
N PRO A 509 -0.03 -25.43 -11.00
CA PRO A 509 -0.92 -26.48 -11.45
C PRO A 509 -2.32 -25.94 -11.80
N GLN A 510 -3.11 -26.77 -12.46
CA GLN A 510 -4.44 -26.39 -12.95
C GLN A 510 -5.46 -26.12 -11.84
N ASP A 511 -5.29 -26.71 -10.66
CA ASP A 511 -6.13 -26.51 -9.49
C ASP A 511 -5.66 -25.35 -8.59
N HIS A 512 -4.57 -24.69 -8.95
CA HIS A 512 -4.00 -23.57 -8.21
C HIS A 512 -5.02 -22.44 -7.99
N TRP A 513 -4.94 -21.78 -6.84
CA TRP A 513 -5.90 -20.77 -6.38
C TRP A 513 -6.06 -19.59 -7.34
N ILE A 514 -5.01 -19.25 -8.12
CA ILE A 514 -5.09 -18.18 -9.13
C ILE A 514 -6.12 -18.49 -10.24
N TYR A 515 -6.58 -19.74 -10.35
CA TYR A 515 -7.61 -20.16 -11.31
C TYR A 515 -8.97 -20.46 -10.67
N SER A 516 -9.10 -20.34 -9.35
CA SER A 516 -10.29 -20.84 -8.63
C SER A 516 -10.74 -20.02 -7.42
N LEU A 517 -9.95 -19.05 -6.92
CA LEU A 517 -10.21 -18.35 -5.67
C LEU A 517 -11.57 -17.63 -5.65
N HIS A 518 -11.83 -16.77 -6.62
CA HIS A 518 -13.08 -16.03 -6.76
C HIS A 518 -13.77 -16.38 -8.09
N HIS A 519 -13.03 -16.29 -9.19
CA HIS A 519 -13.49 -16.75 -10.49
C HIS A 519 -12.91 -18.14 -10.81
N LYS A 520 -13.77 -19.07 -11.19
CA LYS A 520 -13.34 -20.35 -11.78
C LYS A 520 -12.93 -20.13 -13.23
N VAL A 521 -11.63 -20.15 -13.51
CA VAL A 521 -11.08 -19.98 -14.86
C VAL A 521 -11.25 -21.28 -15.64
N ARG A 522 -12.11 -21.26 -16.65
CA ARG A 522 -12.42 -22.42 -17.53
C ARG A 522 -11.80 -22.23 -18.91
N GLY A 523 -11.50 -23.35 -19.58
CA GLY A 523 -10.89 -23.34 -20.93
C GLY A 523 -9.38 -23.12 -20.89
N GLN A 524 -8.86 -22.39 -21.89
CA GLN A 524 -7.44 -22.12 -22.02
C GLN A 524 -6.98 -21.08 -20.99
N ARG A 525 -6.26 -21.55 -19.96
CA ARG A 525 -5.71 -20.70 -18.90
C ARG A 525 -4.39 -20.08 -19.32
N PRO A 526 -4.08 -18.84 -18.89
CA PRO A 526 -2.74 -18.29 -19.06
C PRO A 526 -1.75 -19.14 -18.26
N VAL A 527 -0.62 -19.50 -18.85
CA VAL A 527 0.47 -20.19 -18.14
C VAL A 527 1.11 -19.20 -17.17
N VAL A 528 1.29 -19.63 -15.93
CA VAL A 528 1.98 -18.86 -14.88
C VAL A 528 3.02 -19.76 -14.23
N GLU A 529 4.21 -19.21 -14.02
CA GLU A 529 5.27 -19.81 -13.21
C GLU A 529 5.32 -19.10 -11.87
N ALA A 530 5.59 -19.85 -10.80
CA ALA A 530 5.74 -19.32 -9.46
C ALA A 530 7.14 -19.62 -8.91
N LEU A 531 7.65 -18.68 -8.14
CA LEU A 531 8.72 -18.90 -7.16
C LEU A 531 8.08 -18.78 -5.78
N SER A 532 8.11 -19.84 -4.99
CA SER A 532 7.40 -19.96 -3.71
C SER A 532 8.29 -20.54 -2.62
N SER A 533 8.01 -20.19 -1.36
CA SER A 533 8.68 -20.79 -0.19
C SER A 533 7.95 -21.97 0.43
N GLY A 534 6.98 -22.56 -0.26
CA GLY A 534 5.96 -23.41 0.39
C GLY A 534 4.94 -22.53 1.12
N GLY A 535 3.65 -22.75 0.88
CA GLY A 535 2.56 -21.97 1.51
C GLY A 535 2.34 -20.53 1.02
N ARG A 536 3.33 -19.87 0.40
CA ARG A 536 3.17 -18.54 -0.22
C ARG A 536 3.97 -18.36 -1.51
N GLU A 537 3.32 -17.86 -2.56
CA GLU A 537 3.99 -17.39 -3.77
C GLU A 537 4.66 -16.03 -3.51
N ARG A 538 5.93 -15.93 -3.89
CA ARG A 538 6.72 -14.69 -3.79
C ARG A 538 6.76 -13.96 -5.13
N ILE A 539 6.91 -14.72 -6.21
CA ILE A 539 6.91 -14.18 -7.57
C ILE A 539 5.96 -15.01 -8.45
N LEU A 540 5.09 -14.34 -9.18
CA LEU A 540 4.29 -14.91 -10.27
C LEU A 540 4.78 -14.33 -11.60
N LEU A 541 5.16 -15.18 -12.52
CA LEU A 541 5.68 -14.81 -13.84
C LEU A 541 4.76 -15.36 -14.92
N PHE A 542 4.35 -14.52 -15.87
CA PHE A 542 3.65 -14.93 -17.08
C PHE A 542 4.67 -15.13 -18.21
N PRO A 543 5.15 -16.37 -18.48
CA PRO A 543 6.22 -16.61 -19.45
C PRO A 543 5.78 -16.55 -20.92
N SER A 544 4.48 -16.69 -21.19
CA SER A 544 3.96 -16.86 -22.55
C SER A 544 2.76 -15.98 -22.88
N THR A 545 2.22 -15.27 -21.88
CA THR A 545 1.08 -14.37 -22.05
C THR A 545 1.56 -12.93 -21.99
N ASP A 546 1.21 -12.13 -22.99
CA ASP A 546 1.51 -10.70 -22.99
C ASP A 546 0.44 -9.93 -22.20
N VAL A 547 0.58 -9.93 -20.87
CA VAL A 547 -0.45 -9.41 -19.95
C VAL A 547 -0.60 -7.90 -20.06
N SER A 548 0.51 -7.16 -20.11
CA SER A 548 0.50 -5.70 -20.21
C SER A 548 -0.16 -5.21 -21.50
N ALA A 549 -0.15 -6.01 -22.58
CA ALA A 549 -0.87 -5.66 -23.82
C ALA A 549 -2.39 -5.67 -23.60
N ALA A 550 -2.89 -6.73 -22.98
CA ALA A 550 -4.32 -6.88 -22.70
C ALA A 550 -4.81 -5.74 -21.80
N LEU A 551 -4.05 -5.44 -20.74
CA LEU A 551 -4.34 -4.35 -19.83
C LEU A 551 -4.28 -2.98 -20.50
N GLN A 552 -3.22 -2.69 -21.26
CA GLN A 552 -3.05 -1.41 -21.97
C GLN A 552 -4.19 -1.13 -22.95
N GLN A 553 -4.74 -2.18 -23.58
CA GLN A 553 -5.84 -2.06 -24.55
C GLN A 553 -7.24 -2.25 -23.96
N ARG A 554 -7.36 -2.56 -22.66
CA ARG A 554 -8.64 -2.95 -22.04
C ARG A 554 -9.32 -4.11 -22.82
N ASP A 555 -8.53 -5.11 -23.18
CA ASP A 555 -8.96 -6.26 -24.00
C ASP A 555 -9.76 -7.27 -23.15
N HIS A 556 -10.95 -6.87 -22.72
CA HIS A 556 -11.84 -7.66 -21.87
C HIS A 556 -12.36 -8.95 -22.55
N GLN A 557 -12.09 -9.15 -23.85
CA GLN A 557 -12.34 -10.43 -24.52
C GLN A 557 -11.44 -11.55 -23.98
N LYS A 558 -10.28 -11.20 -23.38
CA LYS A 558 -9.39 -12.14 -22.68
C LYS A 558 -9.90 -12.46 -21.27
N VAL A 559 -11.14 -12.97 -21.19
CA VAL A 559 -11.86 -13.23 -19.94
C VAL A 559 -11.03 -14.09 -18.97
N GLN A 560 -10.37 -15.14 -19.46
CA GLN A 560 -9.56 -16.03 -18.63
C GLN A 560 -8.39 -15.31 -17.98
N LEU A 561 -7.74 -14.39 -18.69
CA LEU A 561 -6.65 -13.59 -18.15
C LEU A 561 -7.15 -12.64 -17.06
N TYR A 562 -8.21 -11.88 -17.33
CA TYR A 562 -8.80 -10.96 -16.34
C TYR A 562 -9.30 -11.70 -15.09
N HIS A 563 -9.93 -12.88 -15.25
CA HIS A 563 -10.30 -13.70 -14.10
C HIS A 563 -9.08 -14.19 -13.30
N THR A 564 -7.98 -14.57 -13.95
CA THR A 564 -6.72 -14.90 -13.26
C THR A 564 -6.15 -13.70 -12.52
N LEU A 565 -6.11 -12.52 -13.14
CA LEU A 565 -5.62 -11.29 -12.50
C LEU A 565 -6.49 -10.87 -11.30
N ASN A 566 -7.81 -11.00 -11.41
CA ASN A 566 -8.75 -10.78 -10.31
C ASN A 566 -8.46 -11.73 -9.14
N ASN A 567 -8.30 -13.02 -9.41
CA ASN A 567 -7.93 -14.00 -8.38
C ASN A 567 -6.60 -13.63 -7.72
N ILE A 568 -5.57 -13.26 -8.49
CA ILE A 568 -4.26 -12.84 -7.96
C ILE A 568 -4.40 -11.66 -7.00
N TYR A 569 -5.11 -10.60 -7.42
CA TYR A 569 -5.35 -9.44 -6.55
C TYR A 569 -6.11 -9.83 -5.28
N LEU A 570 -7.21 -10.57 -5.41
CA LEU A 570 -8.04 -11.00 -4.30
C LEU A 570 -7.30 -11.93 -3.32
N GLY A 571 -6.36 -12.73 -3.82
CA GLY A 571 -5.46 -13.52 -2.98
C GLY A 571 -4.46 -12.66 -2.23
N ALA A 572 -3.86 -11.68 -2.91
CA ALA A 572 -2.90 -10.75 -2.33
C ALA A 572 -3.55 -9.73 -1.36
N SER A 573 -4.83 -9.39 -1.56
CA SER A 573 -5.61 -8.55 -0.63
C SER A 573 -6.24 -9.36 0.51
N GLY A 574 -6.07 -10.68 0.54
CA GLY A 574 -6.64 -11.53 1.58
C GLY A 574 -8.16 -11.57 1.57
N LEU A 575 -8.81 -11.15 0.47
CA LEU A 575 -10.26 -10.90 0.40
C LEU A 575 -10.74 -9.86 1.44
N GLN A 576 -9.90 -8.86 1.72
CA GLN A 576 -10.20 -7.77 2.64
C GLN A 576 -9.99 -6.42 1.95
N PRO A 577 -10.74 -5.38 2.38
CA PRO A 577 -10.45 -4.01 1.97
C PRO A 577 -9.02 -3.62 2.36
N LEU A 578 -8.32 -2.95 1.46
CA LEU A 578 -6.96 -2.50 1.72
C LEU A 578 -6.93 -1.30 2.67
N PRO A 579 -5.86 -1.16 3.47
CA PRO A 579 -5.70 0.01 4.31
C PRO A 579 -5.52 1.28 3.45
N VAL A 580 -6.09 2.38 3.93
CA VAL A 580 -5.93 3.72 3.34
C VAL A 580 -4.46 4.14 3.25
N ARG A 581 -4.13 5.00 2.28
CA ARG A 581 -2.74 5.37 1.95
C ARG A 581 -1.95 6.02 3.09
N LEU A 582 -2.63 6.66 4.06
CA LEU A 582 -2.02 7.26 5.25
C LEU A 582 -1.86 6.29 6.41
N HIS A 583 -2.40 5.09 6.30
CA HIS A 583 -2.09 4.03 7.22
C HIS A 583 -0.63 3.63 6.97
N ASP A 584 0.27 4.32 7.66
CA ASP A 584 1.66 3.90 7.67
C ASP A 584 1.67 2.47 8.18
N VAL A 585 2.15 1.55 7.35
CA VAL A 585 2.80 0.36 7.88
C VAL A 585 3.97 0.93 8.68
N LYS A 586 3.74 1.23 9.97
CA LYS A 586 4.79 1.65 10.87
C LYS A 586 5.86 0.60 10.71
N ILE A 587 6.96 0.95 10.06
CA ILE A 587 8.19 0.20 10.20
C ILE A 587 8.52 0.49 11.65
N GLU A 588 8.09 -0.42 12.52
CA GLU A 588 8.23 -0.29 13.96
C GLU A 588 9.70 0.05 14.22
N ALA A 589 9.93 1.29 14.66
CA ALA A 589 11.28 1.83 14.77
C ALA A 589 12.00 1.03 15.86
N GLU A 590 13.26 0.65 15.60
CA GLU A 590 14.09 0.02 16.62
C GLU A 590 14.19 0.95 17.83
N ASN A 591 13.89 0.39 19.00
CA ASN A 591 13.85 1.17 20.22
C ASN A 591 15.26 1.65 20.59
N LYS A 592 15.45 2.96 20.75
CA LYS A 592 16.78 3.58 20.92
C LYS A 592 17.31 3.55 22.35
N ASP A 593 16.51 3.13 23.34
CA ASP A 593 16.98 3.08 24.74
C ASP A 593 16.46 1.87 25.54
N PRO A 594 17.12 0.70 25.41
CA PRO A 594 16.71 -0.55 26.08
C PRO A 594 17.30 -0.76 27.48
N GLN A 595 17.92 0.26 28.10
CA GLN A 595 18.84 0.05 29.23
C GLN A 595 18.19 -0.46 30.54
N MET A 596 16.86 -0.43 30.69
CA MET A 596 16.18 -0.69 31.98
C MET A 596 15.34 -1.98 32.07
N LEU A 597 15.15 -2.73 30.98
CA LEU A 597 14.30 -3.94 30.97
C LEU A 597 15.12 -5.26 30.95
N PRO A 598 14.66 -6.33 31.64
CA PRO A 598 15.31 -7.65 31.59
C PRO A 598 15.41 -8.18 30.15
N LYS A 599 16.57 -8.70 29.77
CA LYS A 599 16.80 -9.27 28.43
C LYS A 599 16.07 -10.61 28.28
N VAL A 600 15.06 -10.68 27.42
CA VAL A 600 14.43 -11.94 27.00
C VAL A 600 15.16 -12.45 25.76
N LEU A 601 15.63 -13.70 25.82
CA LEU A 601 16.31 -14.34 24.70
C LEU A 601 15.28 -15.05 23.81
N VAL A 602 15.24 -14.66 22.53
CA VAL A 602 14.50 -15.36 21.48
C VAL A 602 15.51 -16.06 20.57
N ILE A 603 15.37 -17.38 20.44
CA ILE A 603 16.20 -18.22 19.59
C ILE A 603 15.42 -18.62 18.34
N GLU A 604 15.94 -18.28 17.17
CA GLU A 604 15.51 -18.89 15.91
C GLU A 604 16.33 -20.17 15.69
N ALA A 605 15.67 -21.32 15.80
CA ALA A 605 16.34 -22.61 15.69
C ALA A 605 16.59 -22.98 14.22
N VAL A 606 17.84 -23.27 13.86
CA VAL A 606 18.26 -23.68 12.52
C VAL A 606 18.28 -25.20 12.43
N HIS A 607 17.58 -25.75 11.44
CA HIS A 607 17.58 -27.17 11.08
C HIS A 607 17.74 -27.33 9.56
N ARG A 608 17.80 -28.59 9.09
CA ARG A 608 18.04 -28.91 7.66
C ARG A 608 16.94 -28.46 6.70
N GLY A 609 15.72 -28.32 7.21
CA GLY A 609 14.54 -27.91 6.44
C GLY A 609 14.45 -26.40 6.24
N ASP A 610 13.28 -25.94 5.84
CA ASP A 610 12.92 -24.53 5.64
C ASP A 610 12.73 -23.79 6.98
N TRP A 611 13.81 -23.66 7.73
CA TRP A 611 13.82 -23.16 9.12
C TRP A 611 13.42 -21.68 9.28
N ASN A 612 13.43 -20.91 8.19
CA ASN A 612 13.09 -19.47 8.21
C ASN A 612 12.33 -19.00 6.95
N PRO A 613 11.08 -19.44 6.74
CA PRO A 613 10.32 -19.09 5.55
C PRO A 613 9.95 -17.59 5.48
N GLU A 614 9.79 -16.94 6.63
CA GLU A 614 9.47 -15.51 6.77
C GLU A 614 10.50 -14.77 7.64
N PRO A 615 11.66 -14.38 7.08
CA PRO A 615 12.83 -13.91 7.84
C PRO A 615 12.68 -12.62 8.65
N THR A 616 11.62 -11.83 8.42
CA THR A 616 11.41 -10.57 9.15
C THR A 616 10.42 -10.70 10.29
N SER A 617 9.74 -11.84 10.43
CA SER A 617 8.69 -12.07 11.43
C SER A 617 9.21 -11.79 12.85
N THR A 618 10.33 -12.37 13.25
CA THR A 618 10.92 -12.19 14.59
C THR A 618 11.35 -10.74 14.86
N LYS A 619 11.84 -10.03 13.84
CA LYS A 619 12.18 -8.61 13.96
C LYS A 619 10.93 -7.75 14.19
N LYS A 620 9.84 -8.04 13.48
CA LYS A 620 8.54 -7.37 13.71
C LYS A 620 7.95 -7.71 15.07
N LEU A 621 8.08 -8.95 15.53
CA LEU A 621 7.70 -9.30 16.88
C LEU A 621 8.48 -8.48 17.91
N SER A 622 9.80 -8.36 17.74
CA SER A 622 10.66 -7.58 18.63
C SER A 622 10.35 -6.09 18.61
N ALA A 623 10.05 -5.54 17.44
CA ALA A 623 9.76 -4.13 17.28
C ALA A 623 8.36 -3.78 17.84
N TRP A 624 7.38 -4.66 17.67
CA TRP A 624 6.04 -4.55 18.28
C TRP A 624 6.10 -4.61 19.82
N MET A 625 6.90 -5.51 20.39
CA MET A 625 7.11 -5.58 21.84
C MET A 625 7.96 -4.43 22.40
N GLY A 626 8.46 -3.54 21.54
CA GLY A 626 9.57 -2.62 21.76
C GLY A 626 9.58 -1.82 23.07
N SER A 627 8.44 -1.43 23.62
CA SER A 627 8.37 -0.65 24.87
C SER A 627 8.25 -1.48 26.15
N SER A 628 7.86 -2.76 26.04
CA SER A 628 7.51 -3.61 27.19
C SER A 628 8.52 -4.75 27.39
N CYS A 629 9.43 -4.98 26.43
CA CYS A 629 10.42 -6.05 26.50
C CYS A 629 11.77 -5.67 25.86
N ASN A 630 12.87 -6.09 26.48
CA ASN A 630 14.21 -6.03 25.88
C ASN A 630 14.54 -7.38 25.23
N ILE A 631 14.25 -7.53 23.94
CA ILE A 631 14.42 -8.81 23.24
C ILE A 631 15.80 -8.89 22.59
N LYS A 632 16.52 -9.98 22.87
CA LYS A 632 17.71 -10.37 22.14
C LYS A 632 17.37 -11.53 21.22
N ILE A 633 17.43 -11.29 19.91
CA ILE A 633 17.26 -12.34 18.90
C ILE A 633 18.62 -12.99 18.61
N GLU A 634 18.68 -14.32 18.67
CA GLU A 634 19.84 -15.09 18.25
C GLU A 634 19.43 -16.29 17.41
N GLN A 635 20.36 -16.81 16.59
CA GLN A 635 20.19 -18.07 15.87
C GLN A 635 21.07 -19.14 16.47
N TRP A 636 20.54 -20.36 16.60
CA TRP A 636 21.23 -21.53 17.13
C TRP A 636 20.85 -22.78 16.31
N PRO A 637 21.80 -23.69 15.99
CA PRO A 637 21.43 -25.00 15.47
C PRO A 637 20.54 -25.76 16.47
N LEU A 638 19.47 -26.39 15.97
CA LEU A 638 18.59 -27.23 16.77
C LEU A 638 19.35 -28.38 17.47
N ALA A 639 20.38 -28.89 16.80
CA ALA A 639 21.30 -29.92 17.26
C ALA A 639 22.26 -29.51 18.40
N ASN A 640 22.27 -28.22 18.76
CA ASN A 640 23.16 -27.63 19.77
C ASN A 640 22.40 -26.84 20.86
N LEU A 641 21.08 -27.07 21.01
CA LEU A 641 20.27 -26.42 22.05
C LEU A 641 20.67 -26.81 23.48
N ASP A 642 21.27 -27.99 23.67
CA ASP A 642 21.81 -28.45 24.96
C ASP A 642 22.91 -27.51 25.52
N GLY A 643 23.58 -26.77 24.64
CA GLY A 643 24.53 -25.71 24.99
C GLY A 643 23.90 -24.46 25.57
N LEU A 644 22.58 -24.29 25.50
CA LEU A 644 21.87 -23.10 25.98
C LEU A 644 21.70 -23.16 27.51
N LYS A 645 22.41 -22.28 28.23
CA LYS A 645 22.46 -22.27 29.71
C LYS A 645 21.62 -21.16 30.37
N GLN A 646 20.76 -20.49 29.60
CA GLN A 646 19.89 -19.43 30.10
C GLN A 646 18.47 -19.63 29.58
N LYS A 647 17.49 -19.08 30.29
CA LYS A 647 16.09 -19.13 29.89
C LYS A 647 15.90 -18.48 28.51
N ALA A 648 15.18 -19.16 27.62
CA ALA A 648 14.91 -18.67 26.27
C ALA A 648 13.54 -19.10 25.73
N PHE A 649 13.04 -18.32 24.77
CA PHE A 649 11.98 -18.74 23.86
C PHE A 649 12.63 -19.25 22.57
N VAL A 650 12.59 -20.56 22.34
CA VAL A 650 13.13 -21.22 21.15
C VAL A 650 12.01 -21.43 20.15
N TRP A 651 12.13 -20.78 18.99
CA TRP A 651 11.16 -20.88 17.92
C TRP A 651 11.74 -21.74 16.80
N VAL A 652 11.12 -22.90 16.60
CA VAL A 652 11.44 -23.85 15.53
C VAL A 652 10.32 -23.76 14.50
N ARG A 653 10.67 -23.42 13.26
CA ARG A 653 9.69 -23.14 12.21
C ARG A 653 9.95 -24.02 11.01
N GLY A 654 8.90 -24.47 10.34
CA GLY A 654 9.03 -25.10 9.04
C GLY A 654 7.68 -25.23 8.37
N ILE A 655 7.67 -25.65 7.11
CA ILE A 655 6.46 -25.85 6.32
C ILE A 655 6.37 -27.35 6.04
N HIS A 656 7.41 -27.93 5.46
CA HIS A 656 7.39 -29.31 5.01
C HIS A 656 7.77 -30.28 6.14
N GLN A 657 7.37 -31.53 5.97
CA GLN A 657 7.84 -32.62 6.84
C GLN A 657 9.38 -32.64 6.88
N ILE A 658 9.91 -32.77 8.10
CA ILE A 658 11.30 -33.12 8.32
C ILE A 658 11.39 -34.31 9.28
N ASP A 659 12.41 -35.14 9.08
CA ASP A 659 12.86 -36.06 10.12
C ASP A 659 14.00 -35.38 10.90
N LEU A 660 13.88 -35.35 12.22
CA LEU A 660 14.93 -34.88 13.09
C LEU A 660 16.04 -35.93 13.12
N THR A 661 17.28 -35.46 13.09
CA THR A 661 18.45 -36.31 13.29
C THR A 661 18.53 -36.79 14.74
N ASP A 662 19.27 -37.88 14.99
CA ASP A 662 19.53 -38.37 16.35
C ASP A 662 20.15 -37.28 17.24
N GLN A 663 21.01 -36.43 16.67
CA GLN A 663 21.65 -35.32 17.38
C GLN A 663 20.64 -34.23 17.77
N GLU A 664 19.71 -33.86 16.88
CA GLU A 664 18.63 -32.92 17.19
C GLU A 664 17.69 -33.47 18.25
N LEU A 665 17.32 -34.76 18.16
CA LEU A 665 16.50 -35.42 19.18
C LEU A 665 17.19 -35.46 20.54
N GLN A 666 18.47 -35.83 20.58
CA GLN A 666 19.27 -35.85 21.80
C GLN A 666 19.39 -34.44 22.41
N SER A 667 19.67 -33.43 21.59
CA SER A 667 19.76 -32.05 22.04
C SER A 667 18.43 -31.53 22.60
N LEU A 668 17.30 -31.86 21.97
CA LEU A 668 15.97 -31.53 22.46
C LEU A 668 15.67 -32.21 23.79
N GLN A 669 15.98 -33.50 23.92
CA GLN A 669 15.83 -34.24 25.19
C GLN A 669 16.66 -33.61 26.30
N SER A 670 17.92 -33.27 26.05
CA SER A 670 18.79 -32.61 27.02
C SER A 670 18.28 -31.24 27.43
N PHE A 671 17.79 -30.43 26.47
CA PHE A 671 17.17 -29.15 26.78
C PHE A 671 15.90 -29.31 27.62
N VAL A 672 15.05 -30.29 27.31
CA VAL A 672 13.85 -30.56 28.11
C VAL A 672 14.20 -30.99 29.54
N GLN A 673 15.26 -31.78 29.72
CA GLN A 673 15.67 -32.28 31.04
C GLN A 673 16.38 -31.23 31.89
N MET A 674 17.21 -30.36 31.30
CA MET A 674 18.14 -29.49 32.03
C MET A 674 17.99 -28.00 31.74
N GLY A 675 17.23 -27.65 30.70
CA GLY A 675 17.03 -26.28 30.24
C GLY A 675 15.92 -25.56 30.99
N GLN A 676 15.63 -24.33 30.52
CA GLN A 676 14.58 -23.46 31.05
C GLN A 676 13.99 -22.64 29.90
N GLY A 677 12.67 -22.45 29.90
CA GLY A 677 11.96 -21.60 28.94
C GLY A 677 10.95 -22.34 28.09
N VAL A 678 10.80 -21.92 26.85
CA VAL A 678 9.71 -22.38 25.96
C VAL A 678 10.30 -22.82 24.63
N ILE A 679 9.85 -23.95 24.10
CA ILE A 679 10.04 -24.33 22.70
C ILE A 679 8.68 -24.21 22.00
N LEU A 680 8.61 -23.44 20.92
CA LEU A 680 7.47 -23.40 20.01
C LEU A 680 7.88 -24.01 18.68
N PHE A 681 7.19 -25.07 18.28
CA PHE A 681 7.19 -25.56 16.90
C PHE A 681 6.04 -24.92 16.14
N GLU A 682 6.28 -24.45 14.92
CA GLU A 682 5.27 -23.83 14.08
C GLU A 682 5.30 -24.39 12.65
N THR A 683 4.13 -24.78 12.13
CA THR A 683 3.90 -24.96 10.70
C THR A 683 3.61 -23.59 10.07
N VAL A 684 4.60 -22.98 9.41
CA VAL A 684 4.43 -21.68 8.75
C VAL A 684 3.44 -21.81 7.58
N HIS A 685 2.60 -20.80 7.37
CA HIS A 685 1.45 -20.79 6.45
C HIS A 685 0.32 -21.81 6.74
N GLY A 686 0.50 -22.76 7.65
CA GLY A 686 -0.52 -23.74 8.07
C GLY A 686 -1.04 -24.67 6.96
N GLU A 687 -0.27 -24.91 5.90
CA GLU A 687 -0.63 -25.80 4.78
C GLU A 687 0.28 -27.05 4.71
N GLY A 688 1.35 -27.12 5.51
CA GLY A 688 2.30 -28.22 5.51
C GLY A 688 2.17 -29.18 6.69
N SER A 689 3.07 -30.17 6.74
CA SER A 689 3.06 -31.25 7.74
C SER A 689 4.17 -31.17 8.78
N PHE A 690 4.87 -30.02 8.88
CA PHE A 690 6.00 -29.82 9.79
C PHE A 690 5.66 -30.17 11.25
N CYS A 691 4.74 -29.46 11.90
CA CYS A 691 4.38 -29.79 13.30
C CYS A 691 3.87 -31.23 13.43
N GLN A 692 3.09 -31.72 12.48
CA GLN A 692 2.59 -33.10 12.50
C GLN A 692 3.74 -34.12 12.52
N SER A 693 4.78 -33.93 11.70
CA SER A 693 5.92 -34.86 11.66
C SER A 693 6.77 -34.79 12.91
N ILE A 694 6.95 -33.60 13.50
CA ILE A 694 7.66 -33.44 14.77
C ILE A 694 6.88 -34.06 15.93
N GLU A 695 5.56 -33.86 16.00
CA GLU A 695 4.71 -34.48 17.03
C GLU A 695 4.84 -36.01 17.01
N GLN A 696 4.83 -36.63 15.83
CA GLN A 696 5.00 -38.08 15.68
C GLN A 696 6.34 -38.57 16.23
N GLN A 697 7.43 -37.87 15.93
CA GLN A 697 8.78 -38.23 16.38
C GLN A 697 8.95 -38.02 17.89
N LEU A 698 8.45 -36.90 18.42
CA LEU A 698 8.55 -36.62 19.85
C LEU A 698 7.61 -37.47 20.71
N SER A 699 6.50 -37.97 20.15
CA SER A 699 5.66 -38.97 20.83
C SER A 699 6.44 -40.24 21.14
N ALA A 700 7.28 -40.71 20.20
CA ALA A 700 8.12 -41.89 20.41
C ALA A 700 9.18 -41.67 21.50
N VAL A 701 9.70 -40.44 21.59
CA VAL A 701 10.73 -40.03 22.56
C VAL A 701 10.16 -39.87 23.96
N PHE A 702 9.15 -39.02 24.13
CA PHE A 702 8.64 -38.65 25.45
C PHE A 702 7.56 -39.59 25.96
N LYS A 703 6.89 -40.35 25.08
CA LYS A 703 5.80 -41.27 25.40
C LYS A 703 4.65 -40.59 26.17
N GLN A 704 4.37 -39.33 25.83
CA GLN A 704 3.30 -38.51 26.40
C GLN A 704 2.30 -38.13 25.31
N PRO A 705 1.00 -38.01 25.63
CA PRO A 705 0.00 -37.58 24.68
C PRO A 705 0.12 -36.07 24.40
N PHE A 706 -0.16 -35.69 23.15
CA PHE A 706 -0.33 -34.29 22.79
C PHE A 706 -1.78 -33.85 23.05
N THR A 707 -1.96 -32.74 23.75
CA THR A 707 -3.26 -32.17 24.11
C THR A 707 -3.34 -30.71 23.69
N ARG A 708 -4.55 -30.13 23.61
CA ARG A 708 -4.65 -28.67 23.42
C ARG A 708 -4.16 -27.98 24.68
N ALA A 709 -3.42 -26.89 24.52
CA ALA A 709 -2.87 -26.15 25.65
C ALA A 709 -3.97 -25.62 26.59
N CYS A 710 -5.17 -25.34 26.09
CA CYS A 710 -6.33 -24.95 26.91
C CYS A 710 -6.90 -26.08 27.78
N ASP A 711 -6.65 -27.34 27.41
CA ASP A 711 -7.20 -28.52 28.09
C ASP A 711 -6.21 -29.09 29.13
N SER A 712 -4.96 -28.61 29.11
CA SER A 712 -3.86 -29.15 29.90
C SER A 712 -3.74 -28.44 31.25
N ARG A 713 -4.19 -29.11 32.32
CA ARG A 713 -4.12 -28.60 33.71
C ARG A 713 -2.68 -28.27 34.17
N ASP A 714 -1.69 -28.98 33.64
CA ASP A 714 -0.26 -28.83 33.96
C ASP A 714 0.37 -27.53 33.42
N LEU A 715 -0.35 -26.80 32.56
CA LEU A 715 0.06 -25.47 32.10
C LEU A 715 -0.32 -24.35 33.09
N HIS A 716 -1.31 -24.56 33.96
CA HIS A 716 -1.88 -23.49 34.80
C HIS A 716 -1.25 -23.38 36.20
N ALA A 717 -0.31 -24.29 36.53
CA ALA A 717 0.38 -24.28 37.81
C ALA A 717 1.61 -23.34 37.77
N LYS A 718 1.46 -22.11 38.26
CA LYS A 718 2.51 -21.18 38.72
C LYS A 718 3.79 -21.01 37.85
N CYS A 719 3.69 -20.94 36.52
CA CYS A 719 4.89 -20.77 35.67
C CYS A 719 4.67 -19.89 34.44
N ASN A 720 5.81 -19.51 33.83
CA ASN A 720 5.90 -18.78 32.57
C ASN A 720 5.21 -19.54 31.41
N ALA A 721 4.43 -18.83 30.61
CA ALA A 721 3.79 -19.20 29.33
C ALA A 721 2.36 -19.76 29.45
N ASP A 722 1.56 -19.10 30.29
CA ASP A 722 0.15 -19.43 30.50
C ASP A 722 -0.75 -18.92 29.36
N LEU A 723 -1.17 -19.83 28.49
CA LEU A 723 -2.11 -19.55 27.40
C LEU A 723 -3.58 -19.55 27.84
N SER A 724 -3.93 -19.98 29.07
CA SER A 724 -5.34 -20.01 29.53
C SER A 724 -6.00 -18.64 29.61
N ARG A 725 -5.19 -17.60 29.69
CA ARG A 725 -5.64 -16.21 29.70
C ARG A 725 -6.17 -15.77 28.34
N ILE A 726 -5.80 -16.47 27.26
CA ILE A 726 -6.27 -16.20 25.91
C ILE A 726 -7.64 -16.85 25.73
N ARG A 727 -8.69 -16.08 26.02
CA ARG A 727 -10.08 -16.57 25.96
C ARG A 727 -10.65 -16.60 24.54
N CYS A 728 -10.14 -15.75 23.67
CA CYS A 728 -10.66 -15.56 22.32
C CYS A 728 -9.49 -15.26 21.39
N VAL A 729 -9.48 -15.89 20.22
CA VAL A 729 -8.60 -15.56 19.10
C VAL A 729 -9.44 -15.35 17.85
N SER A 730 -8.86 -14.65 16.90
CA SER A 730 -9.38 -14.52 15.55
C SER A 730 -8.40 -15.13 14.55
N TYR A 731 -8.99 -15.63 13.47
CA TYR A 731 -8.30 -16.37 12.42
C TYR A 731 -8.28 -15.56 11.12
N GLN A 732 -7.29 -15.85 10.27
CA GLN A 732 -7.26 -15.28 8.92
C GLN A 732 -8.44 -15.80 8.08
N PRO A 733 -8.88 -15.07 7.03
CA PRO A 733 -10.10 -15.38 6.29
C PRO A 733 -10.20 -16.83 5.78
N ARG A 734 -9.11 -17.42 5.29
CA ARG A 734 -9.10 -18.83 4.84
C ARG A 734 -9.30 -19.81 5.99
N THR A 735 -8.58 -19.62 7.09
CA THR A 735 -8.77 -20.43 8.31
C THR A 735 -10.18 -20.27 8.88
N THR A 736 -10.74 -19.06 8.89
CA THR A 736 -12.12 -18.82 9.33
C THR A 736 -13.13 -19.56 8.47
N ARG A 737 -12.89 -19.66 7.14
CA ARG A 737 -13.73 -20.48 6.25
C ARG A 737 -13.61 -21.97 6.53
N LEU A 738 -12.43 -22.43 6.93
CA LEU A 738 -12.16 -23.84 7.25
C LEU A 738 -12.77 -24.25 8.60
N LEU A 739 -12.56 -23.46 9.64
CA LEU A 739 -12.97 -23.77 11.03
C LEU A 739 -14.39 -23.29 11.37
N GLY A 740 -14.89 -22.30 10.64
CA GLY A 740 -16.13 -21.59 10.95
C GLY A 740 -15.90 -20.34 11.81
N SER A 741 -16.77 -19.34 11.68
CA SER A 741 -16.64 -18.04 12.35
C SER A 741 -16.86 -18.06 13.86
N HIS A 742 -17.39 -19.16 14.40
CA HIS A 742 -17.64 -19.31 15.83
C HIS A 742 -16.46 -19.96 16.58
N ASP A 743 -15.48 -20.54 15.88
CA ASP A 743 -14.27 -21.03 16.55
C ASP A 743 -13.37 -19.84 16.91
N GLN A 744 -13.27 -19.59 18.20
CA GLN A 744 -12.46 -18.52 18.79
C GLN A 744 -11.44 -19.09 19.79
N SER A 745 -11.24 -20.41 19.80
CA SER A 745 -10.33 -21.09 20.72
C SER A 745 -8.98 -21.29 20.06
N HIS A 746 -7.88 -20.85 20.69
CA HIS A 746 -6.57 -21.13 20.12
C HIS A 746 -6.36 -22.65 19.98
N ARG A 747 -5.69 -23.09 18.91
CA ARG A 747 -5.46 -24.53 18.64
C ARG A 747 -4.04 -24.97 18.98
N ILE A 748 -3.28 -24.11 19.67
CA ILE A 748 -1.96 -24.44 20.20
C ILE A 748 -2.03 -25.74 21.02
N ARG A 749 -1.14 -26.67 20.68
CA ARG A 749 -1.00 -27.98 21.34
C ARG A 749 0.23 -27.98 22.21
N THR A 750 0.27 -28.92 23.16
CA THR A 750 1.39 -29.12 24.09
C THR A 750 1.51 -30.61 24.42
N LEU A 751 2.57 -30.99 25.12
CA LEU A 751 2.69 -32.27 25.80
C LEU A 751 3.18 -32.03 27.23
N ALA A 752 2.74 -32.86 28.16
CA ALA A 752 3.28 -32.84 29.51
C ALA A 752 4.74 -33.30 29.48
N ILE A 753 5.64 -32.55 30.13
CA ILE A 753 7.05 -32.95 30.30
C ILE A 753 7.43 -32.92 31.78
N PRO A 754 8.35 -33.79 32.24
CA PRO A 754 8.66 -33.91 33.67
C PRO A 754 9.28 -32.65 34.30
N ASN A 755 10.03 -31.85 33.51
CA ASN A 755 10.65 -30.62 33.97
C ASN A 755 9.64 -29.46 33.89
N PRO A 756 9.19 -28.88 35.02
CA PRO A 756 8.22 -27.79 35.02
C PRO A 756 8.77 -26.47 34.46
N GLU A 757 10.09 -26.30 34.42
CA GLU A 757 10.77 -25.07 33.95
C GLU A 757 10.84 -24.97 32.41
N VAL A 758 10.49 -26.04 31.70
CA VAL A 758 10.42 -26.07 30.24
C VAL A 758 8.98 -26.32 29.82
N LYS A 759 8.54 -25.66 28.73
CA LYS A 759 7.26 -25.94 28.06
C LYS A 759 7.50 -26.13 26.57
N ILE A 760 6.74 -27.05 25.96
CA ILE A 760 6.77 -27.27 24.51
C ILE A 760 5.38 -27.00 23.95
N PHE A 761 5.31 -26.19 22.91
CA PHE A 761 4.09 -25.87 22.20
C PHE A 761 4.21 -26.17 20.71
N PHE A 762 3.07 -26.42 20.08
CA PHE A 762 2.93 -26.66 18.66
C PHE A 762 1.81 -25.80 18.11
N SER A 763 2.11 -25.01 17.07
CA SER A 763 1.12 -24.26 16.30
C SER A 763 1.04 -24.85 14.90
N HIS A 764 -0.09 -25.48 14.58
CA HIS A 764 -0.36 -25.95 13.21
C HIS A 764 -0.83 -24.81 12.32
N GLU A 765 -1.41 -23.77 12.90
CA GLU A 765 -1.74 -22.53 12.22
C GLU A 765 -0.58 -21.53 12.30
N ASP A 766 -0.43 -20.74 11.24
CA ASP A 766 0.61 -19.74 11.11
C ASP A 766 0.53 -18.63 12.17
N LEU A 767 1.71 -18.29 12.70
CA LEU A 767 2.00 -17.15 13.55
C LEU A 767 3.04 -16.21 12.89
N SER A 768 3.99 -16.76 12.15
CA SER A 768 5.12 -16.06 11.55
C SER A 768 4.71 -15.12 10.42
N PHE A 769 3.91 -15.59 9.46
CA PHE A 769 3.41 -14.72 8.39
C PHE A 769 2.45 -13.66 8.96
N ALA A 770 1.61 -14.01 9.94
CA ALA A 770 0.72 -13.07 10.61
C ALA A 770 1.45 -11.84 11.17
N LEU A 771 2.69 -11.99 11.67
CA LEU A 771 3.51 -10.87 12.15
C LEU A 771 3.98 -9.92 11.06
N LEU A 772 3.98 -10.35 9.79
CA LEU A 772 4.26 -9.45 8.67
C LEU A 772 3.20 -8.36 8.52
N ASN A 773 2.03 -8.54 9.13
CA ASN A 773 0.88 -7.65 9.05
C ASN A 773 0.55 -7.32 7.59
N ARG A 774 0.44 -8.38 6.78
CA ARG A 774 0.14 -8.29 5.35
C ARG A 774 -1.13 -9.07 5.03
N PRO A 775 -1.96 -8.54 4.13
CA PRO A 775 -3.04 -9.32 3.58
C PRO A 775 -2.46 -10.47 2.76
N TRP A 776 -3.04 -11.66 2.92
CA TRP A 776 -2.80 -12.84 2.09
C TRP A 776 -3.87 -13.87 2.37
N PHE A 777 -4.50 -14.40 1.33
CA PHE A 777 -5.59 -15.35 1.51
C PHE A 777 -5.08 -16.78 1.78
N ASN A 778 -4.00 -17.23 1.13
CA ASN A 778 -3.59 -18.64 1.16
C ASN A 778 -2.76 -19.06 2.37
N THR A 779 -2.98 -18.43 3.52
CA THR A 779 -2.39 -18.85 4.79
C THR A 779 -3.49 -19.35 5.72
N ASN A 780 -3.31 -20.54 6.29
CA ASN A 780 -4.09 -20.98 7.45
C ASN A 780 -3.39 -20.49 8.72
N GLY A 781 -3.75 -19.29 9.18
CA GLY A 781 -3.11 -18.64 10.33
C GLY A 781 -4.06 -17.94 11.27
N TYR A 782 -3.47 -17.45 12.37
CA TYR A 782 -4.07 -16.45 13.25
C TYR A 782 -4.01 -15.06 12.62
N THR A 783 -4.91 -14.16 13.02
CA THR A 783 -4.74 -12.73 12.71
C THR A 783 -3.48 -12.17 13.36
N THR A 784 -2.96 -11.04 12.87
CA THR A 784 -1.77 -10.38 13.45
C THR A 784 -1.92 -10.13 14.94
N ASP A 785 -3.07 -9.64 15.40
CA ASP A 785 -3.32 -9.36 16.82
C ASP A 785 -3.34 -10.63 17.67
N SER A 786 -3.97 -11.70 17.16
CA SER A 786 -4.02 -12.98 17.87
C SER A 786 -2.64 -13.64 17.93
N ALA A 787 -1.88 -13.60 16.83
CA ALA A 787 -0.51 -14.10 16.78
C ALA A 787 0.41 -13.35 17.76
N ARG A 788 0.33 -12.01 17.77
CA ARG A 788 1.04 -11.15 18.73
C ARG A 788 0.68 -11.48 20.18
N MET A 789 -0.61 -11.65 20.48
CA MET A 789 -1.08 -12.01 21.82
C MET A 789 -0.56 -13.38 22.26
N ILE A 790 -0.62 -14.40 21.40
CA ILE A 790 -0.09 -15.74 21.68
C ILE A 790 1.41 -15.67 21.95
N LEU A 791 2.17 -15.08 21.02
CA LEU A 791 3.63 -14.99 21.12
C LEU A 791 4.06 -14.18 22.34
N HIS A 792 3.37 -13.09 22.66
CA HIS A 792 3.63 -12.33 23.89
C HIS A 792 3.53 -13.21 25.14
N HIS A 793 2.47 -14.01 25.26
CA HIS A 793 2.31 -14.93 26.40
C HIS A 793 3.40 -16.00 26.43
N LEU A 794 3.79 -16.54 25.28
CA LEU A 794 4.86 -17.56 25.20
C LEU A 794 6.24 -16.99 25.51
N VAL A 795 6.53 -15.76 25.10
CA VAL A 795 7.83 -15.10 25.29
C VAL A 795 8.00 -14.59 26.73
N HIS A 796 6.98 -13.92 27.28
CA HIS A 796 7.05 -13.32 28.63
C HIS A 796 6.71 -14.28 29.75
N GLY A 797 5.72 -15.14 29.49
CA GLY A 797 5.14 -16.02 30.47
C GLY A 797 4.25 -15.44 31.55
N GLY A 798 4.05 -14.12 31.58
CA GLY A 798 3.03 -13.39 32.33
C GLY A 798 3.30 -13.19 33.84
N PRO A 799 3.25 -11.94 34.38
CA PRO A 799 3.42 -10.63 33.71
C PRO A 799 4.54 -9.75 34.34
N PRO A 800 4.97 -8.62 33.73
CA PRO A 800 5.19 -7.37 34.46
C PRO A 800 3.86 -6.60 34.57
N GLU A 801 3.67 -5.92 35.71
CA GLU A 801 2.43 -5.29 36.21
C GLU A 801 1.51 -4.60 35.21
#